data_AF-A0A2V8G1S8-F1
#
_entry.id   AF-A0A2V8G1S8-F1
#
_cell.length_a   1.000
_cell.length_b   1.000
_cell.length_c   1.000
_cell.angle_alpha   90.00
_cell.angle_beta   90.00
_cell.angle_gamma   90.00
#
_symmetry.space_group_name_H-M   'P 1'
#
loop_
_entity.id
_entity.type
_entity.pdbx_description
1 polymer ?
#
loop_
_entity_poly.entity_id
_entity_poly.type
_entity_poly.pdbx_seq_one_letter_code
_entity_poly.pdbx_strand_id
1 'polypeptide(L)'
;QHVAFLDAGRLRRAIRREIVARVAAIADHPAVLMMALGNEIPAGVVRWHGRVRVERFLRQIYQDAKAASPEALFTYVNFPPTEFLDLSFFDVCAFNVYLHREPELRAYIARLQHIAGYRPLLLAEAGADSIREGDAGQAAITAMHVRTAFEEGACGAVVFAWTDEWWRGGHAVVDWSFGLVDHERHAKPAALAVQSTFADAPFPPEAKALWPRVSVVVCAYNAADTLGDCLASLETLTYPDYEIILVNDGSTDRTSEIGQRYPRVRVVDTPNGGLSAARNVGLAEATGDIVAYTDADVRVDRDWLTFLVQPFLTSEVVASGGPNVVPPDDPPMAQCIARAPGGPAHVLLDDRTAEHVPGCNMAFRREALLAIGGFNPIYLRAGDDVDVCWRLQARGWKIGFAAAALVWHHHRSSVRAYWRQQVGYGEGETWLMAHHPEKFLDGRMLWRGRIYSPLPSVRSLWGTRINAGVWGTAPFPSVYRTDVHPFAFLPHSIKWQVLSFVLAMAGVAVAATDKHHWAALLLLGTGTIGIAVTIAKNVTYALRSDVDSLSGRRLWNRAVVAYLHFIQPLARLRGRIRGLLSPPEVALPHPHRQTSRGPRPSLKEAWRALLLISGSVTEDRYWSETWTSADRILQKVTEWLRRSHAVRTIEIDEGWSDDRDVSMFIGRWAWLDIRALVEDHGSGKSLLRVSMHLRPTTFGVFGAFMLGGALLGAALLGNGLHWPPLGAAAALLIIVVSAIAAWRTAQTTATVRRGIEQVALSQSMVKMPSGPARAPIIGPSLLRSYGLRSAIIFVVMIVALGASTFLLREAATGQVIGGRKGYAGDYGPAPLAWLDTPLGLAVTPTGDIYFADSNNDAIRRIDGKTQIITTVVGDHRLGSGFSGDGGSATDAQLDTPDGVAIAPDGDLIIADSHNDRIRRVDKPTWVVTTIAGSGENGYDGDDKPAIKAALNTPSAVAAAPNGDIYISDTLNNRVRMIDHTTGFIHTVAGDGDAAEDGPIGDGGPATSAHLYMPSDIALAPNGDIYIADMHHYRIRKVDAKTHVITTVAGNGHYGSTGDEGPATQASLTGPAGVAVVAQPNGKVMMVIADFYSGQVRAVGPDGIIREVSDEGREAFGAPTRVAFSPLIKGGGWLLVADSSQDRIVPLLIPNVLPNLVLPRPLVPAPNRKGG
;
A
#
# COMPACT_ATOMS: atom_id res chain seq x y z
N GLN A 1 -47.94 0.54 -22.69
CA GLN A 1 -48.27 0.46 -21.24
C GLN A 1 -46.96 0.45 -20.45
N HIS A 2 -46.88 1.23 -19.37
CA HIS A 2 -45.70 1.27 -18.50
C HIS A 2 -45.80 0.18 -17.43
N VAL A 3 -45.47 -1.05 -17.80
CA VAL A 3 -45.60 -2.24 -16.93
C VAL A 3 -44.24 -2.84 -16.61
N ALA A 4 -44.16 -3.63 -15.54
CA ALA A 4 -42.96 -4.37 -15.16
C ALA A 4 -42.74 -5.59 -16.10
N PHE A 5 -42.43 -5.30 -17.37
CA PHE A 5 -42.46 -6.26 -18.48
C PHE A 5 -41.52 -7.46 -18.33
N LEU A 6 -40.52 -7.41 -17.44
CA LEU A 6 -39.60 -8.52 -17.21
C LEU A 6 -40.08 -9.55 -16.16
N ASP A 7 -41.13 -9.27 -15.39
CA ASP A 7 -41.59 -10.16 -14.32
C ASP A 7 -42.32 -11.40 -14.86
N ALA A 8 -43.01 -11.27 -16.00
CA ALA A 8 -43.76 -12.37 -16.61
C ALA A 8 -43.01 -12.98 -17.81
N GLY A 9 -42.55 -14.23 -17.67
CA GLY A 9 -41.85 -14.94 -18.74
C GLY A 9 -42.68 -15.18 -20.02
N ARG A 10 -44.02 -15.22 -19.92
CA ARG A 10 -44.90 -15.28 -21.10
C ARG A 10 -44.91 -13.94 -21.85
N LEU A 11 -45.01 -12.82 -21.13
CA LEU A 11 -45.02 -11.48 -21.70
C LEU A 11 -43.69 -11.17 -22.43
N ARG A 12 -42.54 -11.47 -21.81
CA ARG A 12 -41.22 -11.33 -22.46
C ARG A 12 -41.14 -12.06 -23.81
N ARG A 13 -41.65 -13.29 -23.87
CA ARG A 13 -41.67 -14.12 -25.09
C ARG A 13 -42.73 -13.65 -26.10
N ALA A 14 -43.81 -13.04 -25.64
CA ALA A 14 -44.80 -12.43 -26.51
C ALA A 14 -44.23 -11.18 -27.19
N ILE A 15 -43.64 -10.26 -26.41
CA ILE A 15 -43.00 -9.03 -26.91
C ILE A 15 -41.95 -9.37 -28.00
N ARG A 16 -41.03 -10.30 -27.71
CA ARG A 16 -40.00 -10.69 -28.68
C ARG A 16 -40.60 -11.24 -29.98
N ARG A 17 -41.59 -12.14 -29.89
CA ARG A 17 -42.25 -12.72 -31.08
C ARG A 17 -43.01 -11.67 -31.89
N GLU A 18 -43.71 -10.77 -31.22
CA GLU A 18 -44.49 -9.72 -31.88
C GLU A 18 -43.59 -8.71 -32.57
N ILE A 19 -42.52 -8.26 -31.92
CA ILE A 19 -41.53 -7.36 -32.54
C ILE A 19 -40.92 -8.00 -33.78
N VAL A 20 -40.47 -9.26 -33.69
CA VAL A 20 -39.89 -9.98 -34.84
C VAL A 20 -40.89 -10.09 -36.00
N ALA A 21 -42.14 -10.44 -35.72
CA ALA A 21 -43.18 -10.54 -36.75
C ALA A 21 -43.47 -9.19 -37.41
N ARG A 22 -43.48 -8.09 -36.63
CA ARG A 22 -43.69 -6.73 -37.15
C ARG A 22 -42.51 -6.24 -37.97
N VAL A 23 -41.29 -6.46 -37.49
CA VAL A 23 -40.06 -6.12 -38.24
C VAL A 23 -40.07 -6.83 -39.59
N ALA A 24 -40.32 -8.14 -39.62
CA ALA A 24 -40.40 -8.89 -40.87
C ALA A 24 -41.50 -8.39 -41.83
N ALA A 25 -42.59 -7.83 -41.30
CA ALA A 25 -43.69 -7.32 -42.12
C ALA A 25 -43.42 -5.94 -42.75
N ILE A 26 -42.51 -5.14 -42.19
CA ILE A 26 -42.29 -3.75 -42.63
C ILE A 26 -40.86 -3.46 -43.09
N ALA A 27 -39.92 -4.39 -42.89
CA ALA A 27 -38.49 -4.17 -43.17
C ALA A 27 -38.20 -3.75 -44.61
N ASP A 28 -38.88 -4.36 -45.59
CA ASP A 28 -38.65 -4.10 -47.02
C ASP A 28 -39.52 -2.96 -47.59
N HIS A 29 -40.24 -2.23 -46.74
CA HIS A 29 -41.12 -1.16 -47.21
C HIS A 29 -40.28 0.08 -47.59
N PRO A 30 -40.45 0.66 -48.80
CA PRO A 30 -39.58 1.72 -49.31
C PRO A 30 -39.65 3.04 -48.51
N ALA A 31 -40.70 3.24 -47.71
CA ALA A 31 -40.83 4.38 -46.81
C ALA A 31 -40.15 4.18 -45.43
N VAL A 32 -39.56 3.01 -45.16
CA VAL A 32 -38.91 2.71 -43.88
C VAL A 32 -37.41 2.91 -44.01
N LEU A 33 -36.89 3.95 -43.36
CA LEU A 33 -35.45 4.20 -43.25
C LEU A 33 -34.82 3.43 -42.08
N MET A 34 -35.49 3.45 -40.93
CA MET A 34 -35.00 2.91 -39.66
C MET A 34 -36.18 2.57 -38.75
N MET A 35 -36.01 1.56 -37.89
CA MET A 35 -37.01 1.13 -36.91
C MET A 35 -36.57 1.37 -35.47
N ALA A 36 -37.43 1.97 -34.65
CA ALA A 36 -37.22 2.06 -33.21
C ALA A 36 -37.80 0.82 -32.51
N LEU A 37 -36.94 -0.01 -31.89
CA LEU A 37 -37.37 -1.25 -31.19
C LEU A 37 -37.94 -0.96 -29.78
N GLY A 38 -37.85 0.29 -29.34
CA GLY A 38 -38.45 0.78 -28.12
C GLY A 38 -38.33 2.30 -28.03
N ASN A 39 -39.27 2.90 -27.30
CA ASN A 39 -39.25 4.31 -26.95
C ASN A 39 -39.42 4.43 -25.43
N GLU A 40 -38.50 5.12 -24.77
CA GLU A 40 -38.65 5.62 -23.40
C GLU A 40 -39.14 4.62 -22.34
N ILE A 41 -38.34 3.60 -22.00
CA ILE A 41 -38.59 2.82 -20.80
C ILE A 41 -38.40 3.74 -19.57
N PRO A 42 -39.43 3.94 -18.72
CA PRO A 42 -39.33 4.87 -17.60
C PRO A 42 -38.21 4.49 -16.63
N ALA A 43 -37.53 5.51 -16.08
CA ALA A 43 -36.43 5.35 -15.14
C ALA A 43 -36.81 4.45 -13.95
N GLY A 44 -38.04 4.61 -13.44
CA GLY A 44 -38.60 3.79 -12.37
C GLY A 44 -38.72 2.30 -12.72
N VAL A 45 -39.09 1.97 -13.97
CA VAL A 45 -39.18 0.59 -14.45
C VAL A 45 -37.79 -0.03 -14.61
N VAL A 46 -36.82 0.74 -15.10
CA VAL A 46 -35.42 0.29 -15.20
C VAL A 46 -34.78 0.11 -13.83
N ARG A 47 -35.09 1.00 -12.88
CA ARG A 47 -34.67 0.87 -11.48
C ARG A 47 -35.27 -0.37 -10.82
N TRP A 48 -36.56 -0.65 -11.05
CA TRP A 48 -37.25 -1.83 -10.53
C TRP A 48 -36.61 -3.13 -11.01
N HIS A 49 -36.36 -3.26 -12.31
CA HIS A 49 -35.77 -4.47 -12.89
C HIS A 49 -34.26 -4.56 -12.76
N GLY A 50 -33.59 -3.43 -12.56
CA GLY A 50 -32.14 -3.28 -12.63
C GLY A 50 -31.64 -3.13 -14.07
N ARG A 51 -30.73 -2.17 -14.29
CA ARG A 51 -30.21 -1.78 -15.62
C ARG A 51 -29.73 -2.96 -16.47
N VAL A 52 -28.96 -3.88 -15.87
CA VAL A 52 -28.31 -5.00 -16.60
C VAL A 52 -29.35 -5.97 -17.17
N ARG A 53 -30.48 -6.16 -16.48
CA ARG A 53 -31.56 -7.04 -16.97
C ARG A 53 -32.28 -6.39 -18.15
N VAL A 54 -32.50 -5.07 -18.09
CA VAL A 54 -33.11 -4.29 -19.18
C VAL A 54 -32.19 -4.25 -20.40
N GLU A 55 -30.90 -3.90 -20.22
CA GLU A 55 -29.88 -3.91 -21.29
C GLU A 55 -29.81 -5.27 -21.98
N ARG A 56 -29.81 -6.37 -21.20
CA ARG A 56 -29.78 -7.74 -21.75
C ARG A 56 -31.03 -8.05 -22.55
N PHE A 57 -32.21 -7.63 -22.09
CA PHE A 57 -33.46 -7.86 -22.81
C PHE A 57 -33.53 -7.07 -24.11
N LEU A 58 -33.15 -5.78 -24.08
CA LEU A 58 -33.06 -4.96 -25.29
C LEU A 58 -32.05 -5.53 -26.29
N ARG A 59 -30.90 -6.03 -25.82
CA ARG A 59 -29.91 -6.72 -26.66
C ARG A 59 -30.48 -7.98 -27.32
N GLN A 60 -31.27 -8.77 -26.60
CA GLN A 60 -31.95 -9.94 -27.16
C GLN A 60 -32.96 -9.55 -28.23
N ILE A 61 -33.76 -8.51 -27.99
CA ILE A 61 -34.72 -8.00 -28.98
C ILE A 61 -33.99 -7.52 -30.24
N TYR A 62 -32.92 -6.73 -30.08
CA TYR A 62 -32.11 -6.26 -31.20
C TYR A 62 -31.54 -7.44 -32.01
N GLN A 63 -30.98 -8.45 -31.33
CA GLN A 63 -30.44 -9.64 -32.00
C GLN A 63 -31.50 -10.42 -32.77
N ASP A 64 -32.70 -10.59 -32.20
CA ASP A 64 -33.80 -11.25 -32.91
C ASP A 64 -34.28 -10.43 -34.11
N ALA A 65 -34.38 -9.10 -33.97
CA ALA A 65 -34.80 -8.20 -35.04
C ALA A 65 -33.77 -8.17 -36.18
N LYS A 66 -32.47 -8.09 -35.87
CA LYS A 66 -31.38 -8.21 -36.85
C LYS A 66 -31.35 -9.58 -37.53
N ALA A 67 -31.70 -10.66 -36.83
CA ALA A 67 -31.81 -11.97 -37.46
C ALA A 67 -32.98 -12.05 -38.47
N ALA A 68 -34.07 -11.30 -38.23
CA ALA A 68 -35.21 -11.23 -39.14
C ALA A 68 -34.96 -10.29 -40.32
N SER A 69 -34.24 -9.18 -40.11
CA SER A 69 -33.89 -8.21 -41.15
C SER A 69 -32.46 -7.68 -40.92
N PRO A 70 -31.44 -8.33 -41.51
CA PRO A 70 -30.03 -7.98 -41.28
C PRO A 70 -29.66 -6.56 -41.71
N GLU A 71 -30.21 -6.10 -42.84
CA GLU A 71 -29.88 -4.82 -43.48
C GLU A 71 -30.62 -3.62 -42.87
N ALA A 72 -31.69 -3.85 -42.09
CA ALA A 72 -32.47 -2.75 -41.52
C ALA A 72 -31.71 -2.06 -40.38
N LEU A 73 -31.82 -0.73 -40.30
CA LEU A 73 -31.28 0.05 -39.19
C LEU A 73 -32.24 0.01 -37.99
N PHE A 74 -31.69 -0.23 -36.80
CA PHE A 74 -32.43 -0.23 -35.56
C PHE A 74 -31.90 0.78 -34.56
N THR A 75 -32.83 1.43 -33.86
CA THR A 75 -32.53 2.33 -32.75
C THR A 75 -33.40 2.03 -31.52
N TYR A 76 -33.03 2.65 -30.41
CA TYR A 76 -33.87 2.81 -29.24
C TYR A 76 -33.92 4.30 -28.93
N VAL A 77 -35.12 4.84 -28.82
CA VAL A 77 -35.34 6.27 -28.58
C VAL A 77 -35.38 6.52 -27.06
N ASN A 78 -34.51 7.39 -26.58
CA ASN A 78 -34.32 7.66 -25.14
C ASN A 78 -34.66 9.13 -24.84
N PHE A 79 -35.42 9.42 -23.76
CA PHE A 79 -35.84 10.79 -23.43
C PHE A 79 -35.92 11.14 -21.94
N PRO A 80 -34.93 11.83 -21.41
CA PRO A 80 -34.02 11.11 -20.55
C PRO A 80 -34.77 10.44 -19.36
N PRO A 81 -34.97 9.10 -19.36
CA PRO A 81 -35.18 8.42 -18.09
C PRO A 81 -33.96 7.54 -17.77
N THR A 82 -33.08 7.31 -18.76
CA THR A 82 -32.10 6.23 -18.69
C THR A 82 -30.85 6.46 -19.55
N GLU A 83 -30.20 7.63 -19.44
CA GLU A 83 -28.87 7.88 -20.04
C GLU A 83 -27.83 6.82 -19.59
N PHE A 84 -28.04 6.25 -18.40
CA PHE A 84 -27.16 5.26 -17.79
C PHE A 84 -27.27 3.83 -18.34
N LEU A 85 -28.13 3.58 -19.35
CA LEU A 85 -28.18 2.28 -20.03
C LEU A 85 -27.06 2.17 -21.07
N ASP A 86 -26.34 1.04 -21.07
CA ASP A 86 -25.41 0.74 -22.16
C ASP A 86 -26.16 0.15 -23.36
N LEU A 87 -26.46 1.02 -24.33
CA LEU A 87 -27.16 0.69 -25.57
C LEU A 87 -26.23 0.64 -26.78
N SER A 88 -24.94 0.33 -26.57
CA SER A 88 -23.89 0.27 -27.61
C SER A 88 -24.18 -0.68 -28.78
N PHE A 89 -25.14 -1.59 -28.62
CA PHE A 89 -25.50 -2.60 -29.60
C PHE A 89 -26.55 -2.16 -30.62
N PHE A 90 -27.12 -0.96 -30.52
CA PHE A 90 -27.99 -0.40 -31.56
C PHE A 90 -27.20 0.33 -32.65
N ASP A 91 -27.74 0.37 -33.86
CA ASP A 91 -27.06 0.92 -35.05
C ASP A 91 -27.01 2.46 -35.01
N VAL A 92 -28.08 3.10 -34.53
CA VAL A 92 -28.19 4.56 -34.41
C VAL A 92 -28.53 4.91 -32.97
N CYS A 93 -27.88 5.94 -32.42
CA CYS A 93 -28.12 6.46 -31.09
C CYS A 93 -29.15 7.59 -31.17
N ALA A 94 -30.34 7.40 -30.59
CA ALA A 94 -31.44 8.34 -30.75
C ALA A 94 -31.91 8.90 -29.39
N PHE A 95 -32.05 10.23 -29.32
CA PHE A 95 -32.55 10.91 -28.14
C PHE A 95 -33.63 11.92 -28.49
N ASN A 96 -34.65 12.00 -27.64
CA ASN A 96 -35.60 13.11 -27.68
C ASN A 96 -35.00 14.27 -26.88
N VAL A 97 -35.12 15.50 -27.38
CA VAL A 97 -34.52 16.69 -26.77
C VAL A 97 -35.44 17.88 -26.94
N TYR A 98 -35.79 18.53 -25.83
CA TYR A 98 -36.70 19.68 -25.78
C TYR A 98 -36.10 20.84 -24.98
N LEU A 99 -34.80 21.12 -25.14
CA LEU A 99 -34.09 22.18 -24.43
C LEU A 99 -34.24 23.52 -25.17
N HIS A 100 -34.99 24.47 -24.60
CA HIS A 100 -35.36 25.71 -25.30
C HIS A 100 -34.20 26.73 -25.43
N ARG A 101 -33.08 26.54 -24.71
CA ARG A 101 -31.93 27.45 -24.72
C ARG A 101 -30.76 26.84 -25.49
N GLU A 102 -30.29 27.56 -26.51
CA GLU A 102 -29.22 27.09 -27.41
C GLU A 102 -27.90 26.70 -26.68
N PRO A 103 -27.39 27.47 -25.69
CA PRO A 103 -26.16 27.07 -24.98
C PRO A 103 -26.31 25.74 -24.23
N GLU A 104 -27.49 25.51 -23.63
CA GLU A 104 -27.81 24.27 -22.90
C GLU A 104 -27.97 23.10 -23.88
N LEU A 105 -28.62 23.33 -25.02
CA LEU A 105 -28.75 22.35 -26.09
C LEU A 105 -27.39 21.93 -26.63
N ARG A 106 -26.52 22.87 -27.01
CA ARG A 106 -25.19 22.58 -27.56
C ARG A 106 -24.35 21.77 -26.58
N ALA A 107 -24.32 22.18 -25.31
CA ALA A 107 -23.62 21.44 -24.28
C ALA A 107 -24.17 20.01 -24.12
N TYR A 108 -25.50 19.84 -24.20
CA TYR A 108 -26.12 18.54 -24.11
C TYR A 108 -25.87 17.67 -25.35
N ILE A 109 -25.94 18.21 -26.57
CA ILE A 109 -25.63 17.46 -27.79
C ILE A 109 -24.17 17.03 -27.79
N ALA A 110 -23.23 17.89 -27.37
CA ALA A 110 -21.83 17.51 -27.21
C ALA A 110 -21.67 16.30 -26.26
N ARG A 111 -22.40 16.29 -25.13
CA ARG A 111 -22.46 15.13 -24.22
C ARG A 111 -23.07 13.89 -24.91
N LEU A 112 -24.16 14.05 -25.64
CA LEU A 112 -24.80 12.95 -26.37
C LEU A 112 -23.87 12.35 -27.44
N GLN A 113 -23.04 13.15 -28.11
CA GLN A 113 -22.02 12.67 -29.04
C GLN A 113 -21.00 11.77 -28.34
N HIS A 114 -20.56 12.13 -27.12
CA HIS A 114 -19.69 11.26 -26.32
C HIS A 114 -20.34 9.92 -25.95
N ILE A 115 -21.65 9.92 -25.70
CA ILE A 115 -22.42 8.70 -25.41
C ILE A 115 -22.62 7.86 -26.67
N ALA A 116 -22.89 8.50 -27.80
CA ALA A 116 -23.02 7.86 -29.11
C ALA A 116 -21.69 7.20 -29.51
N GLY A 117 -20.56 7.85 -29.20
CA GLY A 117 -19.23 7.39 -29.57
C GLY A 117 -19.02 7.57 -31.07
N TYR A 118 -18.81 6.49 -31.79
CA TYR A 118 -18.69 6.50 -33.26
C TYR A 118 -20.01 6.26 -34.00
N ARG A 119 -21.10 6.03 -33.25
CA ARG A 119 -22.41 5.72 -33.85
C ARG A 119 -23.10 7.02 -34.25
N PRO A 120 -23.91 7.01 -35.32
CA PRO A 120 -24.70 8.17 -35.70
C PRO A 120 -25.61 8.61 -34.55
N LEU A 121 -25.56 9.89 -34.20
CA LEU A 121 -26.46 10.52 -33.23
C LEU A 121 -27.64 11.16 -33.96
N LEU A 122 -28.86 10.79 -33.59
CA LEU A 122 -30.11 11.33 -34.11
C LEU A 122 -30.88 12.02 -32.98
N LEU A 123 -31.33 13.25 -33.21
CA LEU A 123 -32.39 13.83 -32.38
C LEU A 123 -33.73 13.26 -32.87
N ALA A 124 -34.26 12.26 -32.17
CA ALA A 124 -35.45 11.52 -32.60
C ALA A 124 -36.75 12.30 -32.41
N GLU A 125 -36.77 13.24 -31.48
CA GLU A 125 -37.88 14.18 -31.31
C GLU A 125 -37.28 15.53 -30.92
N ALA A 126 -37.53 16.54 -31.76
CA ALA A 126 -37.13 17.91 -31.54
C ALA A 126 -38.31 18.85 -31.85
N GLY A 127 -38.50 19.85 -31.01
CA GLY A 127 -39.46 20.93 -31.25
C GLY A 127 -39.87 21.63 -29.97
N ALA A 128 -40.86 22.50 -30.07
CA ALA A 128 -41.48 23.16 -28.94
C ALA A 128 -43.01 23.19 -29.10
N ASP A 129 -43.69 23.36 -27.98
CA ASP A 129 -45.14 23.48 -27.90
C ASP A 129 -45.56 24.94 -28.15
N SER A 130 -46.47 25.16 -29.11
CA SER A 130 -46.98 26.50 -29.41
C SER A 130 -47.96 27.03 -28.36
N ILE A 131 -48.56 26.19 -27.50
CA ILE A 131 -49.44 26.65 -26.42
C ILE A 131 -48.65 27.52 -25.42
N ARG A 132 -47.44 27.09 -25.05
CA ARG A 132 -46.60 27.77 -24.05
C ARG A 132 -45.65 28.81 -24.68
N GLU A 133 -45.08 28.52 -25.84
CA GLU A 133 -44.07 29.38 -26.47
C GLU A 133 -44.66 30.37 -27.50
N GLY A 134 -45.93 30.17 -27.89
CA GLY A 134 -46.53 30.84 -29.05
C GLY A 134 -45.96 30.33 -30.38
N ASP A 135 -46.66 30.60 -31.47
CA ASP A 135 -46.26 30.12 -32.81
C ASP A 135 -44.87 30.61 -33.27
N ALA A 136 -44.52 31.85 -32.93
CA ALA A 136 -43.21 32.42 -33.24
C ALA A 136 -42.09 31.80 -32.37
N GLY A 137 -42.36 31.56 -31.08
CA GLY A 137 -41.44 30.88 -30.17
C GLY A 137 -41.20 29.43 -30.59
N GLN A 138 -42.28 28.71 -30.94
CA GLN A 138 -42.20 27.37 -31.53
C GLN A 138 -41.31 27.35 -32.76
N ALA A 139 -41.51 28.28 -33.70
CA ALA A 139 -40.73 28.35 -34.92
C ALA A 139 -39.24 28.58 -34.64
N ALA A 140 -38.91 29.55 -33.77
CA ALA A 140 -37.54 29.86 -33.40
C ALA A 140 -36.83 28.70 -32.70
N ILE A 141 -37.48 28.07 -31.72
CA ILE A 141 -36.90 26.95 -30.95
C ILE A 141 -36.74 25.71 -31.83
N THR A 142 -37.74 25.37 -32.66
CA THR A 142 -37.67 24.19 -33.52
C THR A 142 -36.60 24.35 -34.61
N ALA A 143 -36.49 25.53 -35.22
CA ALA A 143 -35.39 25.84 -36.14
C ALA A 143 -34.02 25.77 -35.44
N MET A 144 -33.92 26.32 -34.23
CA MET A 144 -32.70 26.25 -33.42
C MET A 144 -32.31 24.81 -33.10
N HIS A 145 -33.26 23.93 -32.77
CA HIS A 145 -33.00 22.50 -32.55
C HIS A 145 -32.41 21.82 -33.79
N VAL A 146 -33.04 22.00 -34.95
CA VAL A 146 -32.61 21.37 -36.21
C VAL A 146 -31.22 21.89 -36.61
N ARG A 147 -31.03 23.21 -36.62
CA ARG A 147 -29.74 23.84 -36.95
C ARG A 147 -28.61 23.35 -36.04
N THR A 148 -28.84 23.41 -34.72
CA THR A 148 -27.82 23.04 -33.73
C THR A 148 -27.48 21.55 -33.80
N ALA A 149 -28.46 20.68 -34.09
CA ALA A 149 -28.21 19.26 -34.29
C ALA A 149 -27.16 19.00 -35.38
N PHE A 150 -27.35 19.60 -36.56
CA PHE A 150 -26.41 19.43 -37.66
C PHE A 150 -25.07 20.12 -37.43
N GLU A 151 -25.06 21.34 -36.88
CA GLU A 151 -23.82 22.07 -36.60
C GLU A 151 -22.92 21.36 -35.56
N GLU A 152 -23.52 20.63 -34.61
CA GLU A 152 -22.81 19.79 -33.62
C GLU A 152 -22.58 18.34 -34.12
N GLY A 153 -22.89 18.07 -35.40
CA GLY A 153 -22.58 16.83 -36.11
C GLY A 153 -23.50 15.64 -35.83
N ALA A 154 -24.74 15.88 -35.39
CA ALA A 154 -25.76 14.84 -35.42
C ALA A 154 -26.05 14.45 -36.87
N CYS A 155 -26.34 13.17 -37.12
CA CYS A 155 -26.68 12.69 -38.47
C CYS A 155 -28.06 13.16 -38.94
N GLY A 156 -28.88 13.70 -38.03
CA GLY A 156 -30.16 14.30 -38.35
C GLY A 156 -30.94 14.75 -37.12
N ALA A 157 -32.11 15.33 -37.39
CA ALA A 157 -33.13 15.64 -36.41
C ALA A 157 -34.51 15.31 -37.00
N VAL A 158 -35.41 14.81 -36.16
CA VAL A 158 -36.80 14.54 -36.50
C VAL A 158 -37.66 15.53 -35.72
N VAL A 159 -38.41 16.35 -36.46
CA VAL A 159 -39.37 17.26 -35.84
C VAL A 159 -40.53 16.44 -35.28
N PHE A 160 -40.82 16.62 -34.00
CA PHE A 160 -41.65 15.70 -33.22
C PHE A 160 -43.02 15.41 -33.85
N ALA A 161 -43.73 16.44 -34.32
CA ALA A 161 -45.07 16.28 -34.86
C ALA A 161 -45.31 17.10 -36.12
N TRP A 162 -45.95 16.48 -37.12
CA TRP A 162 -46.43 17.20 -38.29
C TRP A 162 -47.65 18.07 -37.95
N THR A 163 -48.61 17.54 -37.18
CA THR A 163 -49.87 18.21 -36.81
C THR A 163 -50.05 18.24 -35.30
N ASP A 164 -50.83 19.20 -34.78
CA ASP A 164 -51.23 19.26 -33.37
C ASP A 164 -52.15 18.12 -32.94
N GLU A 165 -52.74 17.40 -33.89
CA GLU A 165 -53.56 16.24 -33.57
C GLU A 165 -52.69 15.06 -33.09
N TRP A 166 -52.82 14.72 -31.81
CA TRP A 166 -52.06 13.63 -31.21
C TRP A 166 -52.92 12.74 -30.30
N TRP A 167 -52.59 11.44 -30.25
CA TRP A 167 -53.34 10.45 -29.50
C TRP A 167 -52.41 9.54 -28.69
N ARG A 168 -52.77 9.27 -27.44
CA ARG A 168 -52.05 8.35 -26.54
C ARG A 168 -53.01 7.35 -25.92
N GLY A 169 -52.76 6.06 -26.16
CA GLY A 169 -53.57 4.99 -25.57
C GLY A 169 -55.05 5.03 -25.98
N GLY A 170 -55.37 5.55 -27.17
CA GLY A 170 -56.74 5.71 -27.65
C GLY A 170 -57.44 6.99 -27.19
N HIS A 171 -56.73 7.92 -26.54
CA HIS A 171 -57.27 9.22 -26.11
C HIS A 171 -56.53 10.36 -26.81
N ALA A 172 -57.25 11.41 -27.23
CA ALA A 172 -56.65 12.63 -27.75
C ALA A 172 -55.85 13.36 -26.67
N VAL A 173 -54.70 13.91 -27.05
CA VAL A 173 -53.84 14.72 -26.17
C VAL A 173 -54.01 16.18 -26.55
N VAL A 174 -54.42 16.99 -25.58
CA VAL A 174 -54.89 18.37 -25.80
C VAL A 174 -54.09 19.41 -25.02
N ASP A 175 -53.08 18.99 -24.27
CA ASP A 175 -52.26 19.84 -23.39
C ASP A 175 -50.91 20.26 -24.02
N TRP A 176 -50.73 19.96 -25.30
CA TRP A 176 -49.59 20.39 -26.12
C TRP A 176 -49.95 20.51 -27.62
N SER A 177 -49.26 21.41 -28.32
CA SER A 177 -49.43 21.69 -29.75
C SER A 177 -48.05 21.83 -30.42
N PHE A 178 -47.45 20.68 -30.75
CA PHE A 178 -46.12 20.61 -31.37
C PHE A 178 -46.14 20.61 -32.91
N GLY A 179 -47.32 20.55 -33.52
CA GLY A 179 -47.48 20.41 -34.95
C GLY A 179 -46.84 21.57 -35.71
N LEU A 180 -46.22 21.24 -36.85
CA LEU A 180 -45.88 22.22 -37.89
C LEU A 180 -47.11 22.78 -38.57
N VAL A 181 -48.21 22.04 -38.55
CA VAL A 181 -49.55 22.48 -38.93
C VAL A 181 -50.50 22.39 -37.73
N ASP A 182 -51.53 23.23 -37.72
CA ASP A 182 -52.58 23.19 -36.70
C ASP A 182 -53.49 21.95 -36.83
N HIS A 183 -54.54 21.87 -36.01
CA HIS A 183 -55.53 20.78 -36.08
C HIS A 183 -56.25 20.74 -37.42
N GLU A 184 -56.51 21.89 -38.03
CA GLU A 184 -57.15 22.06 -39.34
C GLU A 184 -56.20 21.86 -40.54
N ARG A 185 -54.92 21.59 -40.27
CA ARG A 185 -53.83 21.38 -41.25
C ARG A 185 -53.35 22.66 -41.96
N HIS A 186 -53.57 23.83 -41.39
CA HIS A 186 -52.91 25.06 -41.85
C HIS A 186 -51.48 25.14 -41.33
N ALA A 187 -50.56 25.59 -42.19
CA ALA A 187 -49.15 25.74 -41.85
C ALA A 187 -48.92 26.83 -40.80
N LYS A 188 -48.22 26.47 -39.72
CA LYS A 188 -47.72 27.42 -38.73
C LYS A 188 -46.40 28.03 -39.21
N PRO A 189 -45.95 29.17 -38.64
CA PRO A 189 -44.62 29.72 -38.88
C PRO A 189 -43.48 28.71 -38.72
N ALA A 190 -43.64 27.73 -37.82
CA ALA A 190 -42.68 26.66 -37.61
C ALA A 190 -42.43 25.79 -38.86
N ALA A 191 -43.45 25.55 -39.70
CA ALA A 191 -43.30 24.76 -40.93
C ALA A 191 -42.30 25.41 -41.90
N LEU A 192 -42.42 26.73 -42.07
CA LEU A 192 -41.53 27.50 -42.95
C LEU A 192 -40.10 27.57 -42.39
N ALA A 193 -39.97 27.84 -41.08
CA ALA A 193 -38.68 27.93 -40.41
C ALA A 193 -37.92 26.60 -40.42
N VAL A 194 -38.63 25.48 -40.25
CA VAL A 194 -38.05 24.13 -40.35
C VAL A 194 -37.64 23.83 -41.79
N GLN A 195 -38.49 24.16 -42.77
CA GLN A 195 -38.17 23.94 -44.19
C GLN A 195 -36.90 24.68 -44.60
N SER A 196 -36.76 25.95 -44.23
CA SER A 196 -35.55 26.73 -44.53
C SER A 196 -34.33 26.15 -43.83
N THR A 197 -34.46 25.77 -42.56
CA THR A 197 -33.33 25.23 -41.79
C THR A 197 -32.83 23.89 -42.35
N PHE A 198 -33.71 23.00 -42.80
CA PHE A 198 -33.30 21.76 -43.47
C PHE A 198 -32.66 22.01 -44.84
N ALA A 199 -33.08 23.05 -45.56
CA ALA A 199 -32.46 23.42 -46.84
C ALA A 199 -31.02 23.94 -46.64
N ASP A 200 -30.75 24.61 -45.53
CA ASP A 200 -29.42 25.15 -45.17
C ASP A 200 -28.53 24.16 -44.39
N ALA A 201 -29.06 23.00 -44.00
CA ALA A 201 -28.29 21.98 -43.28
C ALA A 201 -27.18 21.37 -44.18
N PRO A 202 -26.01 21.00 -43.62
CA PRO A 202 -25.65 21.09 -42.21
C PRO A 202 -25.15 22.48 -41.76
N PHE A 203 -24.74 23.33 -42.70
CA PHE A 203 -24.29 24.70 -42.43
C PHE A 203 -24.77 25.65 -43.53
N PRO A 204 -25.30 26.82 -43.17
CA PRO A 204 -25.75 27.80 -44.16
C PRO A 204 -24.56 28.31 -45.01
N PRO A 205 -24.79 28.72 -46.27
CA PRO A 205 -23.72 29.20 -47.15
C PRO A 205 -22.88 30.34 -46.56
N GLU A 206 -23.51 31.23 -45.79
CA GLU A 206 -22.85 32.35 -45.12
C GLU A 206 -21.82 31.89 -44.07
N ALA A 207 -22.12 30.83 -43.32
CA ALA A 207 -21.19 30.27 -42.34
C ALA A 207 -19.97 29.63 -43.03
N LYS A 208 -20.19 28.98 -44.19
CA LYS A 208 -19.11 28.36 -44.97
C LYS A 208 -18.12 29.39 -45.54
N ALA A 209 -18.58 30.61 -45.81
CA ALA A 209 -17.73 31.68 -46.32
C ALA A 209 -16.72 32.20 -45.27
N LEU A 210 -16.94 31.93 -43.99
CA LEU A 210 -16.05 32.31 -42.88
C LEU A 210 -14.99 31.24 -42.56
N TRP A 211 -15.02 30.10 -43.25
CA TRP A 211 -14.13 28.99 -42.98
C TRP A 211 -12.69 29.29 -43.46
N PRO A 212 -11.67 29.18 -42.58
CA PRO A 212 -10.29 29.48 -42.93
C PRO A 212 -9.69 28.40 -43.84
N ARG A 213 -8.63 28.76 -44.55
CA ARG A 213 -7.84 27.81 -45.33
C ARG A 213 -7.11 26.82 -44.41
N VAL A 214 -7.15 25.53 -44.75
CA VAL A 214 -6.52 24.46 -43.95
C VAL A 214 -5.37 23.80 -44.72
N SER A 215 -4.20 23.68 -44.09
CA SER A 215 -3.12 22.81 -44.57
C SER A 215 -3.19 21.46 -43.87
N VAL A 216 -3.47 20.39 -44.62
CA VAL A 216 -3.44 19.02 -44.08
C VAL A 216 -2.05 18.43 -44.28
N VAL A 217 -1.37 18.12 -43.17
CA VAL A 217 -0.03 17.55 -43.15
C VAL A 217 -0.12 16.07 -42.80
N VAL A 218 0.44 15.23 -43.68
CA VAL A 218 0.59 13.78 -43.48
C VAL A 218 2.08 13.47 -43.36
N CYS A 219 2.50 12.93 -42.21
CA CYS A 219 3.89 12.49 -42.01
C CYS A 219 3.97 10.98 -42.21
N ALA A 220 4.86 10.53 -43.10
CA ALA A 220 4.97 9.12 -43.46
C ALA A 220 6.42 8.61 -43.37
N TYR A 221 6.58 7.43 -42.77
CA TYR A 221 7.83 6.66 -42.78
C TYR A 221 7.51 5.17 -42.95
N ASN A 222 7.91 4.61 -44.09
CA ASN A 222 7.65 3.22 -44.49
C ASN A 222 6.15 2.85 -44.37
N ALA A 223 5.30 3.64 -45.01
CA ALA A 223 3.84 3.57 -44.90
C ALA A 223 3.15 3.10 -46.19
N ALA A 224 3.87 2.39 -47.08
CA ALA A 224 3.32 1.99 -48.38
C ALA A 224 2.04 1.13 -48.29
N ASP A 225 1.82 0.45 -47.18
CA ASP A 225 0.66 -0.43 -46.97
C ASP A 225 -0.65 0.34 -46.68
N THR A 226 -0.58 1.55 -46.11
CA THR A 226 -1.76 2.29 -45.63
C THR A 226 -1.92 3.68 -46.24
N LEU A 227 -0.83 4.29 -46.73
CA LEU A 227 -0.83 5.66 -47.26
C LEU A 227 -1.85 5.85 -48.40
N GLY A 228 -2.05 4.82 -49.23
CA GLY A 228 -3.00 4.87 -50.34
C GLY A 228 -4.44 5.18 -49.89
N ASP A 229 -4.92 4.51 -48.84
CA ASP A 229 -6.28 4.72 -48.29
C ASP A 229 -6.40 6.09 -47.62
N CYS A 230 -5.34 6.51 -46.90
CA CYS A 230 -5.25 7.85 -46.30
C CYS A 230 -5.42 8.96 -47.34
N LEU A 231 -4.60 8.97 -48.39
CA LEU A 231 -4.64 10.02 -49.42
C LEU A 231 -5.95 9.98 -50.21
N ALA A 232 -6.48 8.79 -50.52
CA ALA A 232 -7.78 8.65 -51.17
C ALA A 232 -8.90 9.29 -50.34
N SER A 233 -8.90 9.09 -49.02
CA SER A 233 -9.91 9.71 -48.14
C SER A 233 -9.82 11.24 -48.11
N LEU A 234 -8.59 11.79 -48.12
CA LEU A 234 -8.34 13.23 -48.15
C LEU A 234 -8.81 13.92 -49.45
N GLU A 235 -8.82 13.22 -50.58
CA GLU A 235 -9.37 13.76 -51.83
C GLU A 235 -10.90 13.86 -51.82
N THR A 236 -11.57 13.16 -50.92
CA THR A 236 -13.04 13.13 -50.81
C THR A 236 -13.63 14.11 -49.79
N LEU A 237 -12.79 14.94 -49.17
CA LEU A 237 -13.23 15.94 -48.19
C LEU A 237 -14.18 16.96 -48.81
N THR A 238 -15.24 17.30 -48.08
CA THR A 238 -16.25 18.31 -48.49
C THR A 238 -15.82 19.74 -48.20
N TYR A 239 -14.72 19.93 -47.47
CA TYR A 239 -14.21 21.23 -47.08
C TYR A 239 -13.71 22.02 -48.31
N PRO A 240 -14.10 23.29 -48.48
CA PRO A 240 -13.92 24.00 -49.74
C PRO A 240 -12.48 24.45 -50.01
N ASP A 241 -11.73 24.88 -48.99
CA ASP A 241 -10.39 25.47 -49.16
C ASP A 241 -9.33 24.77 -48.29
N TYR A 242 -8.64 23.80 -48.88
CA TYR A 242 -7.56 23.06 -48.22
C TYR A 242 -6.48 22.59 -49.19
N GLU A 243 -5.28 22.36 -48.66
CA GLU A 243 -4.16 21.72 -49.36
C GLU A 243 -3.69 20.47 -48.63
N ILE A 244 -3.02 19.55 -49.34
CA ILE A 244 -2.48 18.31 -48.78
C ILE A 244 -0.96 18.29 -48.95
N ILE A 245 -0.24 18.15 -47.85
CA ILE A 245 1.22 18.10 -47.78
C ILE A 245 1.62 16.74 -47.22
N LEU A 246 2.27 15.91 -48.04
CA LEU A 246 2.86 14.65 -47.61
C LEU A 246 4.34 14.85 -47.34
N VAL A 247 4.75 14.71 -46.08
CA VAL A 247 6.17 14.70 -45.69
C VAL A 247 6.66 13.26 -45.60
N ASN A 248 7.51 12.85 -46.54
CA ASN A 248 8.15 11.55 -46.53
C ASN A 248 9.48 11.61 -45.75
N ASP A 249 9.49 11.04 -44.55
CA ASP A 249 10.61 11.06 -43.58
C ASP A 249 11.68 10.01 -43.89
N GLY A 250 12.16 9.98 -45.13
CA GLY A 250 13.24 9.09 -45.58
C GLY A 250 12.81 7.63 -45.67
N SER A 251 11.60 7.35 -46.16
CA SER A 251 11.11 5.98 -46.38
C SER A 251 12.00 5.22 -47.37
N THR A 252 12.16 3.91 -47.12
CA THR A 252 12.91 2.97 -47.97
C THR A 252 12.01 2.10 -48.85
N ASP A 253 10.70 2.24 -48.71
CA ASP A 253 9.67 1.56 -49.50
C ASP A 253 9.05 2.49 -50.55
N ARG A 254 7.89 2.10 -51.10
CA ARG A 254 7.18 2.86 -52.15
C ARG A 254 6.35 4.05 -51.63
N THR A 255 6.58 4.52 -50.41
CA THR A 255 5.79 5.62 -49.82
C THR A 255 5.79 6.90 -50.67
N SER A 256 6.97 7.36 -51.12
CA SER A 256 7.08 8.56 -51.97
C SER A 256 6.40 8.36 -53.33
N GLU A 257 6.61 7.19 -53.96
CA GLU A 257 5.98 6.83 -55.23
C GLU A 257 4.45 6.86 -55.14
N ILE A 258 3.87 6.34 -54.05
CA ILE A 258 2.43 6.36 -53.82
C ILE A 258 1.92 7.79 -53.67
N GLY A 259 2.61 8.63 -52.90
CA GLY A 259 2.25 10.04 -52.74
C GLY A 259 2.21 10.81 -54.05
N GLN A 260 3.20 10.60 -54.92
CA GLN A 260 3.31 11.28 -56.22
C GLN A 260 2.20 10.91 -57.22
N ARG A 261 1.45 9.82 -56.99
CA ARG A 261 0.30 9.44 -57.84
C ARG A 261 -0.92 10.32 -57.62
N TYR A 262 -0.98 11.06 -56.51
CA TYR A 262 -2.13 11.90 -56.15
C TYR A 262 -1.88 13.36 -56.54
N PRO A 263 -2.63 13.93 -57.50
CA PRO A 263 -2.32 15.24 -58.09
C PRO A 263 -2.53 16.42 -57.13
N ARG A 264 -3.41 16.28 -56.12
CA ARG A 264 -3.64 17.31 -55.09
C ARG A 264 -2.63 17.27 -53.94
N VAL A 265 -1.75 16.27 -53.92
CA VAL A 265 -0.79 16.03 -52.83
C VAL A 265 0.57 16.60 -53.19
N ARG A 266 1.05 17.52 -52.35
CA ARG A 266 2.42 18.02 -52.45
C ARG A 266 3.35 17.13 -51.62
N VAL A 267 4.21 16.38 -52.30
CA VAL A 267 5.18 15.48 -51.65
C VAL A 267 6.48 16.24 -51.33
N VAL A 268 6.95 16.10 -50.09
CA VAL A 268 8.19 16.67 -49.58
C VAL A 268 9.06 15.54 -49.04
N ASP A 269 10.10 15.17 -49.77
CA ASP A 269 11.04 14.13 -49.36
C ASP A 269 12.17 14.72 -48.51
N THR A 270 12.37 14.16 -47.30
CA THR A 270 13.44 14.55 -46.39
C THR A 270 14.25 13.34 -45.93
N PRO A 271 15.52 13.51 -45.49
CA PRO A 271 16.21 12.48 -44.75
C PRO A 271 15.44 12.12 -43.47
N ASN A 272 15.56 10.87 -42.99
CA ASN A 272 14.88 10.43 -41.78
C ASN A 272 15.37 11.22 -40.55
N GLY A 273 14.53 12.11 -40.06
CA GLY A 273 14.72 12.93 -38.85
C GLY A 273 13.78 12.56 -37.71
N GLY A 274 12.82 11.66 -37.95
CA GLY A 274 11.79 11.25 -36.99
C GLY A 274 10.51 12.08 -37.11
N LEU A 275 9.45 11.58 -36.45
CA LEU A 275 8.07 12.08 -36.58
C LEU A 275 7.95 13.59 -36.34
N SER A 276 8.52 14.11 -35.25
CA SER A 276 8.42 15.54 -34.93
C SER A 276 9.18 16.43 -35.91
N ALA A 277 10.31 15.96 -36.46
CA ALA A 277 11.04 16.69 -37.50
C ALA A 277 10.18 16.77 -38.77
N ALA A 278 9.58 15.67 -39.19
CA ALA A 278 8.65 15.62 -40.32
C ALA A 278 7.43 16.55 -40.12
N ARG A 279 6.86 16.59 -38.90
CA ARG A 279 5.74 17.51 -38.58
C ARG A 279 6.14 18.98 -38.70
N ASN A 280 7.37 19.33 -38.34
CA ASN A 280 7.89 20.69 -38.49
C ASN A 280 8.20 21.07 -39.93
N VAL A 281 8.67 20.13 -40.76
CA VAL A 281 8.80 20.35 -42.20
C VAL A 281 7.42 20.65 -42.80
N GLY A 282 6.40 19.87 -42.43
CA GLY A 282 5.03 20.14 -42.86
C GLY A 282 4.50 21.50 -42.39
N LEU A 283 4.82 21.92 -41.16
CA LEU A 283 4.48 23.26 -40.65
C LEU A 283 5.15 24.38 -41.46
N ALA A 284 6.40 24.19 -41.86
CA ALA A 284 7.14 25.17 -42.65
C ALA A 284 6.55 25.33 -44.06
N GLU A 285 6.05 24.24 -44.63
CA GLU A 285 5.41 24.20 -45.96
C GLU A 285 3.93 24.61 -45.95
N ALA A 286 3.29 24.60 -44.78
CA ALA A 286 1.87 24.93 -44.63
C ALA A 286 1.57 26.42 -44.88
N THR A 287 0.58 26.68 -45.73
CA THR A 287 0.13 28.03 -46.12
C THR A 287 -1.24 28.42 -45.55
N GLY A 288 -1.98 27.49 -44.95
CA GLY A 288 -3.27 27.73 -44.32
C GLY A 288 -3.16 28.37 -42.93
N ASP A 289 -4.23 29.05 -42.51
CA ASP A 289 -4.33 29.64 -41.17
C ASP A 289 -4.43 28.57 -40.08
N ILE A 290 -4.99 27.41 -40.46
CA ILE A 290 -5.06 26.21 -39.64
C ILE A 290 -4.20 25.11 -40.25
N VAL A 291 -3.40 24.44 -39.43
CA VAL A 291 -2.61 23.27 -39.82
C VAL A 291 -3.20 22.05 -39.14
N ALA A 292 -3.77 21.13 -39.93
CA ALA A 292 -4.32 19.86 -39.48
C ALA A 292 -3.30 18.74 -39.73
N TYR A 293 -3.08 17.88 -38.74
CA TYR A 293 -2.20 16.72 -38.83
C TYR A 293 -3.04 15.43 -38.78
N THR A 294 -2.68 14.51 -39.68
CA THR A 294 -3.17 13.13 -39.69
C THR A 294 -2.02 12.18 -40.01
N ASP A 295 -2.17 10.92 -39.65
CA ASP A 295 -1.13 9.91 -39.87
C ASP A 295 -1.40 9.11 -41.16
N ALA A 296 -0.35 8.52 -41.76
CA ALA A 296 -0.46 7.74 -43.00
C ALA A 296 -1.24 6.42 -42.86
N ASP A 297 -1.61 6.03 -41.65
CA ASP A 297 -2.46 4.89 -41.30
C ASP A 297 -3.87 5.31 -40.85
N VAL A 298 -4.33 6.49 -41.28
CA VAL A 298 -5.65 7.05 -40.98
C VAL A 298 -6.48 7.24 -42.25
N ARG A 299 -7.74 6.83 -42.21
CA ARG A 299 -8.80 7.22 -43.14
C ARG A 299 -9.69 8.27 -42.48
N VAL A 300 -9.80 9.46 -43.06
CA VAL A 300 -10.62 10.54 -42.50
C VAL A 300 -12.06 10.46 -43.00
N ASP A 301 -13.01 10.96 -42.20
CA ASP A 301 -14.39 11.12 -42.66
C ASP A 301 -14.52 12.29 -43.65
N ARG A 302 -15.54 12.27 -44.53
CA ARG A 302 -15.74 13.30 -45.56
C ARG A 302 -15.93 14.70 -44.99
N ASP A 303 -16.56 14.80 -43.82
CA ASP A 303 -16.80 16.06 -43.12
C ASP A 303 -15.79 16.32 -41.99
N TRP A 304 -14.68 15.56 -41.95
CA TRP A 304 -13.68 15.65 -40.88
C TRP A 304 -13.16 17.07 -40.65
N LEU A 305 -12.66 17.74 -41.70
CA LEU A 305 -12.16 19.12 -41.59
C LEU A 305 -13.27 20.10 -41.21
N THR A 306 -14.47 19.91 -41.76
CA THR A 306 -15.65 20.74 -41.48
C THR A 306 -15.89 20.84 -39.98
N PHE A 307 -15.90 19.70 -39.27
CA PHE A 307 -16.10 19.67 -37.83
C PHE A 307 -14.83 19.98 -37.02
N LEU A 308 -13.65 19.61 -37.52
CA LEU A 308 -12.37 19.87 -36.83
C LEU A 308 -12.11 21.38 -36.68
N VAL A 309 -12.60 22.18 -37.63
CA VAL A 309 -12.45 23.63 -37.65
C VAL A 309 -13.46 24.36 -36.76
N GLN A 310 -14.64 23.78 -36.49
CA GLN A 310 -15.72 24.47 -35.75
C GLN A 310 -15.30 25.02 -34.38
N PRO A 311 -14.49 24.32 -33.55
CA PRO A 311 -14.04 24.89 -32.29
C PRO A 311 -13.29 26.22 -32.43
N PHE A 312 -12.52 26.41 -33.50
CA PHE A 312 -11.79 27.67 -33.74
C PHE A 312 -12.71 28.84 -34.09
N LEU A 313 -13.90 28.55 -34.65
CA LEU A 313 -14.88 29.55 -35.05
C LEU A 313 -15.84 29.92 -33.91
N THR A 314 -16.11 28.95 -33.03
CA THR A 314 -17.13 29.07 -31.98
C THR A 314 -16.55 29.33 -30.58
N SER A 315 -15.22 29.24 -30.42
CA SER A 315 -14.56 29.41 -29.12
C SER A 315 -13.12 29.90 -29.24
N GLU A 316 -12.58 30.40 -28.13
CA GLU A 316 -11.18 30.87 -28.03
C GLU A 316 -10.19 29.72 -27.83
N VAL A 317 -10.14 28.80 -28.79
CA VAL A 317 -9.16 27.69 -28.81
C VAL A 317 -8.06 27.93 -29.84
N VAL A 318 -6.87 27.43 -29.53
CA VAL A 318 -5.69 27.51 -30.41
C VAL A 318 -5.38 26.16 -31.06
N ALA A 319 -6.04 25.10 -30.60
CA ALA A 319 -5.93 23.75 -31.13
C ALA A 319 -7.28 23.05 -31.04
N SER A 320 -7.49 22.05 -31.88
CA SER A 320 -8.70 21.23 -31.94
C SER A 320 -8.32 19.79 -32.25
N GLY A 321 -9.15 18.82 -31.84
CA GLY A 321 -8.98 17.42 -32.21
C GLY A 321 -10.27 16.65 -32.03
N GLY A 322 -10.32 15.41 -32.51
CA GLY A 322 -11.52 14.59 -32.49
C GLY A 322 -11.29 13.15 -32.06
N PRO A 323 -12.31 12.29 -32.15
CA PRO A 323 -12.21 10.88 -31.79
C PRO A 323 -11.43 10.07 -32.83
N ASN A 324 -10.73 9.03 -32.34
CA ASN A 324 -10.05 8.04 -33.16
C ASN A 324 -10.77 6.71 -33.03
N VAL A 325 -11.24 6.17 -34.14
CA VAL A 325 -12.08 4.98 -34.18
C VAL A 325 -11.38 3.88 -34.95
N VAL A 326 -11.66 2.64 -34.59
CA VAL A 326 -11.08 1.47 -35.24
C VAL A 326 -11.88 1.19 -36.51
N PRO A 327 -11.24 1.12 -37.69
CA PRO A 327 -11.91 0.69 -38.91
C PRO A 327 -12.60 -0.67 -38.70
N PRO A 328 -13.88 -0.86 -39.07
CA PRO A 328 -14.57 -2.15 -38.91
C PRO A 328 -13.96 -3.24 -39.80
N ASP A 329 -13.34 -2.83 -40.91
CA ASP A 329 -12.65 -3.64 -41.91
C ASP A 329 -11.23 -4.08 -41.49
N ASP A 330 -10.73 -3.62 -40.35
CA ASP A 330 -9.41 -4.03 -39.84
C ASP A 330 -9.35 -5.55 -39.56
N PRO A 331 -8.20 -6.21 -39.83
CA PRO A 331 -8.02 -7.64 -39.55
C PRO A 331 -8.31 -7.98 -38.07
N PRO A 332 -8.75 -9.22 -37.75
CA PRO A 332 -9.10 -9.61 -36.38
C PRO A 332 -8.01 -9.34 -35.33
N MET A 333 -6.72 -9.43 -35.71
CA MET A 333 -5.60 -9.10 -34.83
C MET A 333 -5.49 -7.60 -34.55
N ALA A 334 -5.67 -6.74 -35.55
CA ALA A 334 -5.69 -5.29 -35.39
C ALA A 334 -6.88 -4.85 -34.52
N GLN A 335 -8.05 -5.46 -34.71
CA GLN A 335 -9.22 -5.30 -33.85
C GLN A 335 -8.93 -5.67 -32.38
N CYS A 336 -8.18 -6.76 -32.13
CA CYS A 336 -7.76 -7.12 -30.78
C CYS A 336 -6.75 -6.12 -30.19
N ILE A 337 -5.80 -5.63 -31.00
CA ILE A 337 -4.80 -4.63 -30.58
C ILE A 337 -5.46 -3.29 -30.26
N ALA A 338 -6.46 -2.88 -31.03
CA ALA A 338 -7.24 -1.68 -30.73
C ALA A 338 -8.01 -1.77 -29.40
N ARG A 339 -8.28 -3.00 -28.94
CA ARG A 339 -8.90 -3.31 -27.64
C ARG A 339 -7.87 -3.50 -26.51
N ALA A 340 -6.59 -3.31 -26.79
CA ALA A 340 -5.49 -3.40 -25.85
C ALA A 340 -5.09 -2.00 -25.33
N PRO A 341 -4.34 -1.90 -24.22
CA PRO A 341 -4.01 -0.60 -23.64
C PRO A 341 -2.93 0.11 -24.46
N GLY A 342 -2.97 1.44 -24.46
CA GLY A 342 -1.97 2.28 -25.12
C GLY A 342 -2.21 2.51 -26.62
N GLY A 343 -3.47 2.60 -27.06
CA GLY A 343 -3.84 3.22 -28.32
C GLY A 343 -3.96 4.75 -28.21
N PRO A 344 -4.06 5.48 -29.33
CA PRO A 344 -4.19 6.94 -29.36
C PRO A 344 -5.57 7.36 -28.85
N ALA A 345 -5.62 7.93 -27.63
CA ALA A 345 -6.86 8.33 -26.98
C ALA A 345 -6.79 9.79 -26.53
N HIS A 346 -7.87 10.53 -26.77
CA HIS A 346 -8.02 11.90 -26.28
C HIS A 346 -8.29 11.93 -24.77
N VAL A 347 -7.94 13.05 -24.14
CA VAL A 347 -8.12 13.31 -22.71
C VAL A 347 -8.90 14.60 -22.57
N LEU A 348 -10.14 14.55 -22.06
CA LEU A 348 -11.06 15.69 -22.03
C LEU A 348 -11.25 16.26 -20.64
N LEU A 349 -11.05 17.56 -20.47
CA LEU A 349 -11.34 18.26 -19.22
C LEU A 349 -12.85 18.36 -19.00
N ASP A 350 -13.59 18.65 -20.06
CA ASP A 350 -15.06 18.65 -20.13
C ASP A 350 -15.53 18.11 -21.49
N ASP A 351 -16.82 18.16 -21.81
CA ASP A 351 -17.35 17.57 -23.05
C ASP A 351 -16.91 18.34 -24.32
N ARG A 352 -16.23 19.50 -24.23
CA ARG A 352 -15.77 20.33 -25.36
C ARG A 352 -14.31 20.76 -25.28
N THR A 353 -13.63 20.62 -24.14
CA THR A 353 -12.25 21.04 -23.91
C THR A 353 -11.36 19.83 -23.66
N ALA A 354 -10.25 19.73 -24.39
CA ALA A 354 -9.26 18.67 -24.23
C ALA A 354 -8.03 19.12 -23.44
N GLU A 355 -7.46 18.22 -22.64
CA GLU A 355 -6.08 18.31 -22.16
C GLU A 355 -5.10 17.73 -23.20
N HIS A 356 -5.52 16.73 -23.96
CA HIS A 356 -4.70 16.12 -25.00
C HIS A 356 -5.55 15.57 -26.14
N VAL A 357 -5.13 15.86 -27.37
CA VAL A 357 -5.64 15.29 -28.61
C VAL A 357 -4.52 14.50 -29.29
N PRO A 358 -4.78 13.28 -29.79
CA PRO A 358 -3.73 12.44 -30.37
C PRO A 358 -3.21 12.96 -31.71
N GLY A 359 -1.96 12.63 -32.02
CA GLY A 359 -1.27 13.11 -33.22
C GLY A 359 -1.94 12.78 -34.56
N CYS A 360 -2.76 11.73 -34.60
CA CYS A 360 -3.48 11.28 -35.79
C CYS A 360 -4.76 12.08 -36.08
N ASN A 361 -5.20 12.97 -35.17
CA ASN A 361 -6.41 13.77 -35.33
C ASN A 361 -6.31 15.08 -34.52
N MET A 362 -5.49 16.00 -35.01
CA MET A 362 -5.24 17.28 -34.35
C MET A 362 -5.11 18.41 -35.37
N ALA A 363 -5.54 19.61 -35.00
CA ALA A 363 -5.35 20.83 -35.76
C ALA A 363 -4.92 21.97 -34.85
N PHE A 364 -4.20 22.93 -35.41
CA PHE A 364 -3.68 24.09 -34.68
C PHE A 364 -3.84 25.36 -35.50
N ARG A 365 -4.05 26.49 -34.82
CA ARG A 365 -3.76 27.80 -35.43
C ARG A 365 -2.28 27.83 -35.74
N ARG A 366 -1.92 28.12 -37.00
CA ARG A 366 -0.53 28.13 -37.48
C ARG A 366 0.34 29.04 -36.62
N GLU A 367 -0.14 30.23 -36.29
CA GLU A 367 0.53 31.21 -35.43
C GLU A 367 0.82 30.67 -34.01
N ALA A 368 -0.12 29.93 -33.41
CA ALA A 368 0.03 29.41 -32.05
C ALA A 368 1.07 28.29 -32.00
N LEU A 369 1.06 27.42 -33.01
CA LEU A 369 2.03 26.33 -33.14
C LEU A 369 3.45 26.88 -33.41
N LEU A 370 3.59 27.90 -34.27
CA LEU A 370 4.85 28.61 -34.48
C LEU A 370 5.32 29.32 -33.21
N ALA A 371 4.41 29.93 -32.45
CA ALA A 371 4.75 30.68 -31.24
C ALA A 371 5.36 29.80 -30.15
N ILE A 372 5.05 28.49 -30.12
CA ILE A 372 5.69 27.52 -29.20
C ILE A 372 6.89 26.80 -29.81
N GLY A 373 7.31 27.15 -31.03
CA GLY A 373 8.44 26.56 -31.73
C GLY A 373 8.15 25.22 -32.43
N GLY A 374 6.89 24.92 -32.74
CA GLY A 374 6.49 23.66 -33.40
C GLY A 374 6.57 22.43 -32.48
N PHE A 375 6.77 21.25 -33.08
CA PHE A 375 7.00 19.98 -32.39
C PHE A 375 8.47 19.86 -31.96
N ASN A 376 8.74 19.24 -30.81
CA ASN A 376 10.11 19.09 -30.34
C ASN A 376 10.79 17.89 -31.05
N PRO A 377 11.84 18.10 -31.87
CA PRO A 377 12.45 17.03 -32.69
C PRO A 377 13.05 15.86 -31.89
N ILE A 378 13.22 16.00 -30.58
CA ILE A 378 13.69 14.93 -29.70
C ILE A 378 12.76 13.70 -29.69
N TYR A 379 11.48 13.91 -29.97
CA TYR A 379 10.49 12.84 -30.02
C TYR A 379 10.48 12.18 -31.40
N LEU A 380 11.38 11.22 -31.59
CA LEU A 380 11.55 10.53 -32.88
C LEU A 380 10.36 9.65 -33.28
N ARG A 381 9.62 9.09 -32.31
CA ARG A 381 8.58 8.07 -32.55
C ARG A 381 7.23 8.36 -31.90
N ALA A 382 7.22 8.97 -30.72
CA ALA A 382 6.00 9.18 -29.92
C ALA A 382 6.22 10.18 -28.78
N GLY A 383 5.11 10.75 -28.30
CA GLY A 383 5.05 11.65 -27.15
C GLY A 383 5.08 13.14 -27.52
N ASP A 384 5.23 13.46 -28.80
CA ASP A 384 5.25 14.82 -29.29
C ASP A 384 3.88 15.50 -29.33
N ASP A 385 2.83 14.71 -29.57
CA ASP A 385 1.43 15.11 -29.43
C ASP A 385 1.06 15.48 -27.99
N VAL A 386 1.59 14.74 -27.00
CA VAL A 386 1.44 15.08 -25.58
C VAL A 386 2.22 16.35 -25.23
N ASP A 387 3.48 16.44 -25.67
CA ASP A 387 4.36 17.57 -25.42
C ASP A 387 3.80 18.90 -25.96
N VAL A 388 3.33 18.89 -27.22
CA VAL A 388 2.78 20.09 -27.86
C VAL A 388 1.52 20.56 -27.14
N CYS A 389 0.62 19.64 -26.77
CA CYS A 389 -0.61 19.96 -26.02
C CYS A 389 -0.30 20.59 -24.67
N TRP A 390 0.70 20.08 -23.94
CA TRP A 390 1.10 20.65 -22.66
C TRP A 390 1.82 21.99 -22.78
N ARG A 391 2.64 22.21 -23.81
CA ARG A 391 3.26 23.52 -24.07
C ARG A 391 2.23 24.61 -24.42
N LEU A 392 1.19 24.27 -25.18
CA LEU A 392 0.07 25.19 -25.44
C LEU A 392 -0.66 25.56 -24.13
N GLN A 393 -1.01 24.57 -23.32
CA GLN A 393 -1.67 24.79 -22.03
C GLN A 393 -0.79 25.53 -21.02
N ALA A 394 0.54 25.35 -21.05
CA ALA A 394 1.47 26.09 -20.20
C ALA A 394 1.42 27.62 -20.46
N ARG A 395 0.94 28.05 -21.64
CA ARG A 395 0.67 29.45 -21.98
C ARG A 395 -0.74 29.92 -21.61
N GLY A 396 -1.56 29.06 -21.03
CA GLY A 396 -2.96 29.34 -20.69
C GLY A 396 -3.92 29.19 -21.86
N TRP A 397 -3.49 28.67 -23.01
CA TRP A 397 -4.34 28.44 -24.16
C TRP A 397 -5.15 27.15 -24.05
N LYS A 398 -6.34 27.14 -24.68
CA LYS A 398 -7.28 26.02 -24.64
C LYS A 398 -7.22 25.18 -25.92
N ILE A 399 -7.51 23.89 -25.77
CA ILE A 399 -7.61 22.92 -26.86
C ILE A 399 -9.07 22.48 -26.91
N GLY A 400 -9.72 22.68 -28.04
CA GLY A 400 -11.09 22.23 -28.29
C GLY A 400 -11.15 20.75 -28.63
N PHE A 401 -12.30 20.14 -28.37
CA PHE A 401 -12.62 18.78 -28.80
C PHE A 401 -13.88 18.80 -29.68
N ALA A 402 -13.73 18.38 -30.93
CA ALA A 402 -14.81 18.24 -31.90
C ALA A 402 -15.22 16.77 -31.99
N ALA A 403 -16.31 16.39 -31.30
CA ALA A 403 -16.77 15.01 -31.24
C ALA A 403 -17.17 14.44 -32.62
N ALA A 404 -17.60 15.29 -33.54
CA ALA A 404 -17.96 14.91 -34.91
C ALA A 404 -16.76 14.85 -35.89
N ALA A 405 -15.58 15.34 -35.49
CA ALA A 405 -14.37 15.29 -36.32
C ALA A 405 -13.68 13.92 -36.23
N LEU A 406 -14.37 12.87 -36.67
CA LEU A 406 -13.95 11.49 -36.51
C LEU A 406 -12.91 11.06 -37.56
N VAL A 407 -11.95 10.24 -37.12
CA VAL A 407 -11.03 9.53 -38.02
C VAL A 407 -10.99 8.03 -37.73
N TRP A 408 -10.73 7.24 -38.77
CA TRP A 408 -10.57 5.80 -38.71
C TRP A 408 -9.08 5.46 -38.72
N HIS A 409 -8.53 5.02 -37.60
CA HIS A 409 -7.10 4.78 -37.42
C HIS A 409 -6.78 3.27 -37.45
N HIS A 410 -6.06 2.83 -38.48
CA HIS A 410 -5.67 1.43 -38.66
C HIS A 410 -4.70 0.99 -37.56
N HIS A 411 -5.06 -0.10 -36.88
CA HIS A 411 -4.21 -0.63 -35.81
C HIS A 411 -3.19 -1.63 -36.34
N ARG A 412 -2.11 -1.83 -35.57
CA ARG A 412 -1.05 -2.76 -35.95
C ARG A 412 -1.62 -4.17 -36.14
N SER A 413 -1.24 -4.83 -37.24
CA SER A 413 -1.74 -6.17 -37.61
C SER A 413 -1.03 -7.32 -36.91
N SER A 414 -0.01 -7.05 -36.07
CA SER A 414 0.75 -8.08 -35.35
C SER A 414 1.20 -7.67 -33.95
N VAL A 415 1.33 -8.65 -33.07
CA VAL A 415 1.82 -8.48 -31.68
C VAL A 415 3.24 -7.89 -31.66
N ARG A 416 4.10 -8.28 -32.62
CA ARG A 416 5.48 -7.74 -32.72
C ARG A 416 5.47 -6.25 -33.05
N ALA A 417 4.56 -5.81 -33.92
CA ALA A 417 4.40 -4.39 -34.23
C ALA A 417 3.83 -3.60 -33.05
N TYR A 418 2.85 -4.15 -32.34
CA TYR A 418 2.35 -3.58 -31.07
C TYR A 418 3.46 -3.44 -30.02
N TRP A 419 4.29 -4.48 -29.83
CA TRP A 419 5.43 -4.42 -28.91
C TRP A 419 6.40 -3.28 -29.25
N ARG A 420 6.78 -3.13 -30.53
CA ARG A 420 7.65 -2.02 -30.98
C ARG A 420 7.03 -0.65 -30.71
N GLN A 421 5.72 -0.50 -30.95
CA GLN A 421 4.99 0.74 -30.66
C GLN A 421 5.03 1.08 -29.17
N GLN A 422 4.71 0.12 -28.29
CA GLN A 422 4.74 0.35 -26.83
C GLN A 422 6.16 0.61 -26.31
N VAL A 423 7.20 0.04 -26.92
CA VAL A 423 8.61 0.41 -26.64
C VAL A 423 8.86 1.87 -27.02
N GLY A 424 8.42 2.32 -28.20
CA GLY A 424 8.54 3.72 -28.61
C GLY A 424 7.79 4.68 -27.69
N TYR A 425 6.61 4.28 -27.19
CA TYR A 425 5.86 5.07 -26.20
C TYR A 425 6.59 5.17 -24.87
N GLY A 426 7.22 4.08 -24.40
CA GLY A 426 8.04 4.12 -23.18
C GLY A 426 9.29 5.00 -23.33
N GLU A 427 9.88 5.06 -24.51
CA GLU A 427 10.99 5.97 -24.84
C GLU A 427 10.53 7.44 -24.79
N GLY A 428 9.41 7.76 -25.46
CA GLY A 428 8.80 9.10 -25.41
C GLY A 428 8.40 9.54 -24.00
N GLU A 429 7.85 8.64 -23.18
CA GLU A 429 7.53 8.89 -21.77
C GLU A 429 8.76 9.32 -20.94
N THR A 430 9.95 8.84 -21.28
CA THR A 430 11.20 9.20 -20.58
C THR A 430 11.52 10.68 -20.80
N TRP A 431 11.36 11.15 -22.05
CA TRP A 431 11.58 12.55 -22.42
C TRP A 431 10.46 13.46 -21.92
N LEU A 432 9.20 13.03 -22.02
CA LEU A 432 8.08 13.75 -21.43
C LEU A 432 8.27 13.96 -19.92
N MET A 433 8.77 12.94 -19.20
CA MET A 433 9.06 13.07 -17.77
C MET A 433 10.21 14.05 -17.48
N ALA A 434 11.17 14.17 -18.39
CA ALA A 434 12.27 15.13 -18.27
C ALA A 434 11.82 16.57 -18.57
N HIS A 435 11.00 16.78 -19.62
CA HIS A 435 10.51 18.10 -20.02
C HIS A 435 9.38 18.63 -19.15
N HIS A 436 8.48 17.76 -18.68
CA HIS A 436 7.27 18.12 -17.92
C HIS A 436 7.20 17.35 -16.58
N PRO A 437 8.21 17.48 -15.69
CA PRO A 437 8.31 16.69 -14.46
C PRO A 437 7.16 16.90 -13.45
N GLU A 438 6.38 17.98 -13.61
CA GLU A 438 5.16 18.30 -12.86
C GLU A 438 3.94 17.51 -13.34
N LYS A 439 3.94 17.02 -14.58
CA LYS A 439 2.90 16.16 -15.18
C LYS A 439 3.13 14.68 -14.90
N PHE A 440 4.15 14.32 -14.11
CA PHE A 440 4.49 12.93 -13.79
C PHE A 440 4.49 12.63 -12.29
N LEU A 441 3.89 11.50 -11.94
CA LEU A 441 3.94 10.89 -10.62
C LEU A 441 4.65 9.54 -10.67
N ASP A 442 5.89 9.48 -10.19
CA ASP A 442 6.66 8.24 -10.07
C ASP A 442 6.74 7.42 -11.39
N GLY A 443 6.91 8.13 -12.51
CA GLY A 443 7.00 7.53 -13.85
C GLY A 443 5.65 7.26 -14.52
N ARG A 444 4.54 7.78 -13.98
CA ARG A 444 3.22 7.77 -14.63
C ARG A 444 2.79 9.18 -14.99
N MET A 445 2.17 9.34 -16.15
CA MET A 445 1.54 10.60 -16.55
C MET A 445 0.30 10.87 -15.69
N LEU A 446 0.16 12.10 -15.23
CA LEU A 446 -1.02 12.63 -14.57
C LEU A 446 -1.89 13.32 -15.63
N TRP A 447 -3.04 12.73 -15.91
CA TRP A 447 -4.09 13.33 -16.70
C TRP A 447 -5.13 13.93 -15.76
N ARG A 448 -5.44 15.22 -15.95
CA ARG A 448 -6.56 15.91 -15.29
C ARG A 448 -7.87 15.52 -15.95
N GLY A 449 -7.88 15.42 -17.27
CA GLY A 449 -9.06 15.07 -18.03
C GLY A 449 -9.45 13.59 -18.00
N ARG A 450 -10.61 13.30 -18.58
CA ARG A 450 -11.21 11.97 -18.76
C ARG A 450 -10.74 11.37 -20.07
N ILE A 451 -10.35 10.11 -20.04
CA ILE A 451 -10.16 9.33 -21.26
C ILE A 451 -11.50 8.71 -21.63
N TYR A 452 -12.21 9.26 -22.61
CA TYR A 452 -13.39 8.64 -23.17
C TYR A 452 -12.91 7.56 -24.15
N SER A 453 -12.83 6.32 -23.67
CA SER A 453 -12.42 5.18 -24.51
C SER A 453 -13.45 4.06 -24.42
N PRO A 454 -13.78 3.38 -25.53
CA PRO A 454 -14.58 2.16 -25.51
C PRO A 454 -13.87 1.00 -24.79
N LEU A 455 -12.59 1.17 -24.43
CA LEU A 455 -11.81 0.19 -23.69
C LEU A 455 -12.36 -0.03 -22.27
N PRO A 456 -12.70 -1.29 -21.89
CA PRO A 456 -13.20 -1.64 -20.56
C PRO A 456 -12.24 -1.30 -19.41
N SER A 457 -10.97 -1.02 -19.72
CA SER A 457 -9.92 -0.63 -18.78
C SER A 457 -10.19 0.71 -18.10
N VAL A 458 -11.04 1.57 -18.68
CA VAL A 458 -11.37 2.90 -18.12
C VAL A 458 -12.70 2.91 -17.35
N ARG A 459 -13.60 1.94 -17.62
CA ARG A 459 -14.88 1.80 -16.89
C ARG A 459 -14.64 1.05 -15.57
N SER A 460 -14.41 1.82 -14.50
CA SER A 460 -14.25 1.29 -13.14
C SER A 460 -15.45 0.40 -12.76
N LEU A 461 -15.15 -0.71 -12.08
CA LEU A 461 -16.14 -1.60 -11.45
C LEU A 461 -16.79 -0.99 -10.21
N TRP A 462 -16.09 -0.05 -9.59
CA TRP A 462 -16.43 0.56 -8.33
C TRP A 462 -16.58 2.04 -8.60
N GLY A 463 -17.79 2.55 -8.41
CA GLY A 463 -17.96 3.99 -8.39
C GLY A 463 -18.62 4.65 -9.61
N THR A 464 -19.62 4.00 -10.19
CA THR A 464 -20.58 4.71 -11.03
C THR A 464 -21.76 5.09 -10.14
N ARG A 465 -21.92 6.38 -9.80
CA ARG A 465 -23.12 6.86 -9.10
C ARG A 465 -24.08 7.39 -10.16
N ILE A 466 -25.27 6.82 -10.25
CA ILE A 466 -26.31 7.37 -11.11
C ILE A 466 -27.10 8.33 -10.25
N ASN A 467 -27.07 9.62 -10.55
CA ASN A 467 -28.04 10.54 -9.95
C ASN A 467 -29.36 10.31 -10.66
N ALA A 468 -30.19 9.48 -10.06
CA ALA A 468 -31.53 9.28 -10.55
C ALA A 468 -32.53 10.22 -9.84
N GLY A 469 -32.09 11.17 -9.00
CA GLY A 469 -32.97 11.99 -8.17
C GLY A 469 -33.66 11.18 -7.08
N VAL A 470 -34.49 11.85 -6.26
CA VAL A 470 -35.29 11.17 -5.22
C VAL A 470 -36.21 10.15 -5.91
N TRP A 471 -36.17 8.90 -5.46
CA TRP A 471 -36.92 7.78 -6.04
C TRP A 471 -36.68 7.46 -7.53
N GLY A 472 -35.65 8.01 -8.17
CA GLY A 472 -35.41 7.72 -9.59
C GLY A 472 -36.15 8.64 -10.56
N THR A 473 -36.63 9.80 -10.10
CA THR A 473 -37.42 10.75 -10.89
C THR A 473 -36.65 12.01 -11.32
N ALA A 474 -35.31 11.98 -11.30
CA ALA A 474 -34.53 13.07 -11.86
C ALA A 474 -34.96 13.33 -13.31
N PRO A 475 -35.18 14.60 -13.71
CA PRO A 475 -35.52 14.93 -15.09
C PRO A 475 -34.40 14.52 -16.05
N PHE A 476 -33.13 14.57 -15.62
CA PHE A 476 -31.96 14.17 -16.40
C PHE A 476 -31.07 13.20 -15.60
N PRO A 477 -31.42 11.90 -15.53
CA PRO A 477 -30.65 10.92 -14.78
C PRO A 477 -29.28 10.72 -15.42
N SER A 478 -28.24 11.20 -14.75
CA SER A 478 -26.89 11.21 -15.30
C SER A 478 -25.95 10.29 -14.51
N VAL A 479 -24.98 9.74 -15.23
CA VAL A 479 -23.88 8.99 -14.63
C VAL A 479 -22.85 9.98 -14.09
N TYR A 480 -22.70 10.04 -12.78
CA TYR A 480 -21.60 10.70 -12.10
C TYR A 480 -20.45 9.73 -11.94
N ARG A 481 -19.27 10.21 -12.31
CA ARG A 481 -18.02 9.54 -12.00
C ARG A 481 -17.83 9.59 -10.49
N THR A 482 -17.47 8.46 -9.90
CA THR A 482 -16.63 8.49 -8.70
C THR A 482 -15.28 7.90 -9.04
N ASP A 483 -14.29 8.36 -8.30
CA ASP A 483 -12.86 8.28 -8.59
C ASP A 483 -12.41 6.95 -9.19
N VAL A 484 -11.48 6.99 -10.16
CA VAL A 484 -10.81 5.74 -10.56
C VAL A 484 -9.96 5.28 -9.39
N HIS A 485 -10.40 4.20 -8.75
CA HIS A 485 -9.73 3.71 -7.56
C HIS A 485 -8.32 3.26 -7.95
N PRO A 486 -7.24 3.88 -7.44
CA PRO A 486 -5.95 3.67 -8.08
C PRO A 486 -5.35 2.28 -7.78
N PHE A 487 -5.94 1.50 -6.86
CA PHE A 487 -5.65 0.06 -6.71
C PHE A 487 -6.14 -0.78 -7.90
N ALA A 488 -7.13 -0.34 -8.68
CA ALA A 488 -7.52 -1.02 -9.92
C ALA A 488 -6.38 -0.99 -10.97
N PHE A 489 -5.52 0.03 -10.87
CA PHE A 489 -4.26 0.33 -11.56
C PHE A 489 -3.09 -0.63 -11.30
N LEU A 490 -2.99 -1.11 -10.06
CA LEU A 490 -1.77 -1.71 -9.54
C LEU A 490 -1.38 -3.01 -10.24
N PRO A 491 -2.30 -3.95 -10.50
CA PRO A 491 -1.95 -5.22 -11.14
C PRO A 491 -1.40 -5.05 -12.57
N HIS A 492 -1.72 -3.94 -13.23
CA HIS A 492 -1.18 -3.57 -14.55
C HIS A 492 0.16 -2.84 -14.50
N SER A 493 0.76 -2.67 -13.32
CA SER A 493 2.04 -1.97 -13.20
C SER A 493 3.22 -2.93 -13.17
N ILE A 494 4.30 -2.54 -13.85
CA ILE A 494 5.51 -3.37 -13.88
C ILE A 494 6.12 -3.59 -12.49
N LYS A 495 6.02 -2.60 -11.59
CA LYS A 495 6.51 -2.70 -10.22
C LYS A 495 5.77 -3.76 -9.41
N TRP A 496 4.44 -3.84 -9.57
CA TRP A 496 3.61 -4.87 -8.93
C TRP A 496 3.98 -6.27 -9.41
N GLN A 497 4.14 -6.43 -10.74
CA GLN A 497 4.47 -7.71 -11.35
C GLN A 497 5.85 -8.20 -10.91
N VAL A 498 6.87 -7.33 -10.97
CA VAL A 498 8.25 -7.68 -10.56
C VAL A 498 8.29 -8.08 -9.09
N LEU A 499 7.64 -7.33 -8.20
CA LEU A 499 7.67 -7.72 -6.79
C LEU A 499 6.85 -8.99 -6.51
N SER A 500 5.65 -9.13 -7.07
CA SER A 500 4.87 -10.36 -6.86
C SER A 500 5.69 -11.60 -7.26
N PHE A 501 6.48 -11.48 -8.33
CA PHE A 501 7.45 -12.49 -8.75
C PHE A 501 8.60 -12.65 -7.75
N VAL A 502 9.24 -11.56 -7.31
CA VAL A 502 10.34 -11.61 -6.33
C VAL A 502 9.91 -12.21 -5.00
N LEU A 503 8.72 -11.87 -4.47
CA LEU A 503 8.18 -12.46 -3.24
C LEU A 503 7.91 -13.95 -3.40
N ALA A 504 7.34 -14.37 -4.53
CA ALA A 504 7.13 -15.79 -4.81
C ALA A 504 8.47 -16.55 -4.86
N MET A 505 9.48 -16.01 -5.56
CA MET A 505 10.82 -16.60 -5.61
C MET A 505 11.52 -16.62 -4.26
N ALA A 506 11.39 -15.56 -3.46
CA ALA A 506 11.91 -15.50 -2.10
C ALA A 506 11.21 -16.54 -1.20
N GLY A 507 9.90 -16.73 -1.34
CA GLY A 507 9.16 -17.77 -0.63
C GLY A 507 9.65 -19.18 -0.98
N VAL A 508 9.95 -19.45 -2.25
CA VAL A 508 10.58 -20.73 -2.68
C VAL A 508 11.96 -20.90 -2.06
N ALA A 509 12.79 -19.85 -2.07
CA ALA A 509 14.12 -19.89 -1.47
C ALA A 509 14.07 -20.15 0.04
N VAL A 510 13.14 -19.52 0.77
CA VAL A 510 12.94 -19.76 2.22
C VAL A 510 12.36 -21.15 2.47
N ALA A 511 11.44 -21.63 1.64
CA ALA A 511 10.89 -22.99 1.74
C ALA A 511 11.99 -24.06 1.64
N ALA A 512 13.01 -23.82 0.80
CA ALA A 512 14.15 -24.72 0.64
C ALA A 512 15.08 -24.81 1.87
N THR A 513 14.91 -23.96 2.88
CA THR A 513 15.73 -23.98 4.10
C THR A 513 15.20 -24.87 5.23
N ASP A 514 13.98 -25.39 5.12
CA ASP A 514 13.29 -26.28 6.09
C ASP A 514 13.15 -25.75 7.54
N LYS A 515 13.55 -24.50 7.81
CA LYS A 515 13.56 -23.91 9.16
C LYS A 515 12.37 -23.00 9.45
N HIS A 516 11.75 -22.41 8.41
CA HIS A 516 10.77 -21.33 8.57
C HIS A 516 9.57 -21.47 7.63
N HIS A 517 8.83 -22.59 7.76
CA HIS A 517 7.68 -22.90 6.90
C HIS A 517 6.60 -21.82 6.88
N TRP A 518 6.33 -21.16 8.02
CA TRP A 518 5.34 -20.10 8.11
C TRP A 518 5.74 -18.86 7.29
N ALA A 519 7.03 -18.50 7.30
CA ALA A 519 7.57 -17.37 6.54
C ALA A 519 7.58 -17.67 5.03
N ALA A 520 7.97 -18.90 4.67
CA ALA A 520 7.89 -19.40 3.30
C ALA A 520 6.46 -19.34 2.76
N LEU A 521 5.48 -19.82 3.53
CA LEU A 521 4.06 -19.78 3.17
C LEU A 521 3.54 -18.35 3.01
N LEU A 522 3.96 -17.42 3.87
CA LEU A 522 3.55 -16.02 3.77
C LEU A 522 4.12 -15.32 2.53
N LEU A 523 5.42 -15.49 2.25
CA LEU A 523 6.07 -14.91 1.07
C LEU A 523 5.55 -15.53 -0.23
N LEU A 524 5.42 -16.86 -0.27
CA LEU A 524 4.88 -17.57 -1.42
C LEU A 524 3.40 -17.23 -1.64
N GLY A 525 2.60 -17.22 -0.58
CA GLY A 525 1.18 -16.86 -0.63
C GLY A 525 0.96 -15.43 -1.11
N THR A 526 1.69 -14.46 -0.58
CA THR A 526 1.57 -13.05 -1.00
C THR A 526 2.02 -12.83 -2.45
N GLY A 527 3.15 -13.42 -2.86
CA GLY A 527 3.64 -13.35 -4.24
C GLY A 527 2.69 -14.00 -5.24
N THR A 528 2.19 -15.20 -4.93
CA THR A 528 1.24 -15.93 -5.79
C THR A 528 -0.11 -15.22 -5.90
N ILE A 529 -0.65 -14.67 -4.80
CA ILE A 529 -1.86 -13.82 -4.83
C ILE A 529 -1.61 -12.61 -5.74
N GLY A 530 -0.46 -11.95 -5.64
CA GLY A 530 -0.12 -10.80 -6.49
C GLY A 530 -0.09 -11.11 -7.99
N ILE A 531 0.46 -12.27 -8.36
CA ILE A 531 0.45 -12.80 -9.73
C ILE A 531 -0.98 -13.16 -10.16
N ALA A 532 -1.72 -13.88 -9.32
CA ALA A 532 -3.09 -14.30 -9.61
C ALA A 532 -4.02 -13.09 -9.82
N VAL A 533 -3.87 -12.03 -9.02
CA VAL A 533 -4.63 -10.77 -9.19
C VAL A 533 -4.29 -10.10 -10.53
N THR A 534 -3.03 -10.13 -10.97
CA THR A 534 -2.63 -9.61 -12.28
C THR A 534 -3.30 -10.40 -13.41
N ILE A 535 -3.23 -11.73 -13.35
CA ILE A 535 -3.86 -12.61 -14.35
C ILE A 535 -5.38 -12.40 -14.36
N ALA A 536 -6.02 -12.45 -13.19
CA ALA A 536 -7.46 -12.25 -13.05
C ALA A 536 -7.90 -10.90 -13.62
N LYS A 537 -7.10 -9.84 -13.43
CA LYS A 537 -7.41 -8.50 -13.96
C LYS A 537 -7.29 -8.45 -15.48
N ASN A 538 -6.21 -9.01 -16.05
CA ASN A 538 -6.02 -9.11 -17.50
C ASN A 538 -7.16 -9.91 -18.16
N VAL A 539 -7.55 -11.03 -17.54
CA VAL A 539 -8.69 -11.85 -17.97
C VAL A 539 -10.00 -11.07 -17.85
N THR A 540 -10.21 -10.33 -16.76
CA THR A 540 -11.42 -9.51 -16.58
C THR A 540 -11.54 -8.45 -17.67
N TYR A 541 -10.43 -7.83 -18.10
CA TYR A 541 -10.44 -6.90 -19.22
C TYR A 541 -10.80 -7.60 -20.53
N ALA A 542 -10.18 -8.74 -20.82
CA ALA A 542 -10.51 -9.53 -22.00
C ALA A 542 -11.97 -10.00 -22.04
N LEU A 543 -12.54 -10.39 -20.90
CA LEU A 543 -13.94 -10.81 -20.80
C LEU A 543 -14.94 -9.67 -21.03
N ARG A 544 -14.52 -8.41 -20.85
CA ARG A 544 -15.34 -7.22 -21.06
C ARG A 544 -15.16 -6.57 -22.41
N SER A 545 -14.06 -6.87 -23.10
CA SER A 545 -13.83 -6.35 -24.44
C SER A 545 -14.87 -6.93 -25.38
N ASP A 546 -15.50 -6.07 -26.18
CA ASP A 546 -16.45 -6.50 -27.20
C ASP A 546 -15.70 -7.16 -28.37
N VAL A 547 -15.45 -8.46 -28.22
CA VAL A 547 -14.81 -9.31 -29.25
C VAL A 547 -15.77 -10.35 -29.81
N ASP A 548 -17.03 -10.34 -29.36
CA ASP A 548 -18.04 -11.32 -29.77
C ASP A 548 -18.60 -11.03 -31.16
N SER A 549 -18.44 -9.77 -31.62
CA SER A 549 -18.70 -9.28 -32.98
C SER A 549 -17.58 -9.60 -33.98
N LEU A 550 -16.39 -10.02 -33.52
CA LEU A 550 -15.26 -10.33 -34.38
C LEU A 550 -15.36 -11.74 -34.98
N SER A 551 -14.90 -11.91 -36.22
CA SER A 551 -14.79 -13.21 -36.86
C SER A 551 -13.73 -14.10 -36.17
N GLY A 552 -13.96 -15.42 -36.17
CA GLY A 552 -13.04 -16.42 -35.61
C GLY A 552 -13.40 -16.93 -34.20
N ARG A 553 -12.42 -17.55 -33.52
CA ARG A 553 -12.64 -18.20 -32.21
C ARG A 553 -12.68 -17.14 -31.10
N ARG A 554 -13.87 -16.88 -30.55
CA ARG A 554 -14.09 -15.91 -29.45
C ARG A 554 -13.09 -16.06 -28.29
N LEU A 555 -12.83 -17.30 -27.85
CA LEU A 555 -11.90 -17.59 -26.76
C LEU A 555 -10.46 -17.15 -27.10
N TRP A 556 -10.05 -17.33 -28.35
CA TRP A 556 -8.72 -16.92 -28.83
C TRP A 556 -8.58 -15.40 -28.83
N ASN A 557 -9.55 -14.67 -29.38
CA ASN A 557 -9.52 -13.20 -29.40
C ASN A 557 -9.44 -12.63 -27.98
N ARG A 558 -10.19 -13.19 -27.02
CA ARG A 558 -10.09 -12.83 -25.60
C ARG A 558 -8.70 -13.14 -25.01
N ALA A 559 -8.14 -14.32 -25.31
CA ALA A 559 -6.80 -14.69 -24.85
C ALA A 559 -5.72 -13.72 -25.38
N VAL A 560 -5.82 -13.33 -26.65
CA VAL A 560 -4.93 -12.31 -27.26
C VAL A 560 -5.04 -10.98 -26.53
N VAL A 561 -6.26 -10.47 -26.29
CA VAL A 561 -6.46 -9.22 -25.55
C VAL A 561 -5.87 -9.29 -24.14
N ALA A 562 -6.06 -10.41 -23.41
CA ALA A 562 -5.48 -10.61 -22.08
C ALA A 562 -3.94 -10.60 -22.13
N TYR A 563 -3.36 -11.25 -23.14
CA TYR A 563 -1.91 -11.28 -23.35
C TYR A 563 -1.34 -9.90 -23.68
N LEU A 564 -2.00 -9.12 -24.53
CA LEU A 564 -1.57 -7.76 -24.87
C LEU A 564 -1.54 -6.83 -23.64
N HIS A 565 -2.53 -6.97 -22.76
CA HIS A 565 -2.57 -6.26 -21.48
C HIS A 565 -1.43 -6.67 -20.53
N PHE A 566 -0.98 -7.93 -20.59
CA PHE A 566 0.14 -8.43 -19.80
C PHE A 566 1.49 -7.92 -20.31
N ILE A 567 1.72 -7.93 -21.62
CA ILE A 567 3.03 -7.57 -22.19
C ILE A 567 3.29 -6.07 -22.28
N GLN A 568 2.25 -5.24 -22.30
CA GLN A 568 2.39 -3.79 -22.50
C GLN A 568 3.29 -3.10 -21.44
N PRO A 569 3.15 -3.36 -20.12
CA PRO A 569 4.03 -2.77 -19.12
C PRO A 569 5.51 -3.17 -19.30
N LEU A 570 5.77 -4.38 -19.78
CA LEU A 570 7.12 -4.88 -20.07
C LEU A 570 7.73 -4.15 -21.28
N ALA A 571 6.94 -3.97 -22.34
CA ALA A 571 7.36 -3.21 -23.53
C ALA A 571 7.69 -1.76 -23.17
N ARG A 572 6.84 -1.08 -22.38
CA ARG A 572 7.10 0.30 -21.94
C ARG A 572 8.32 0.39 -21.03
N LEU A 573 8.55 -0.57 -20.13
CA LEU A 573 9.76 -0.60 -19.30
C LEU A 573 11.01 -0.67 -20.16
N ARG A 574 11.04 -1.56 -21.18
CA ARG A 574 12.15 -1.66 -22.12
C ARG A 574 12.37 -0.34 -22.88
N GLY A 575 11.30 0.32 -23.30
CA GLY A 575 11.35 1.65 -23.91
C GLY A 575 12.00 2.70 -23.01
N ARG A 576 11.61 2.75 -21.74
CA ARG A 576 12.17 3.69 -20.77
C ARG A 576 13.64 3.45 -20.49
N ILE A 577 14.04 2.19 -20.35
CA ILE A 577 15.45 1.81 -20.18
C ILE A 577 16.25 2.26 -21.41
N ARG A 578 15.73 2.03 -22.62
CA ARG A 578 16.38 2.48 -23.87
C ARG A 578 16.55 4.00 -23.90
N GLY A 579 15.51 4.76 -23.55
CA GLY A 579 15.58 6.23 -23.48
C GLY A 579 16.63 6.72 -22.49
N LEU A 580 16.75 6.08 -21.31
CA LEU A 580 17.77 6.43 -20.32
C LEU A 580 19.20 6.10 -20.77
N LEU A 581 19.39 5.00 -21.50
CA LEU A 581 20.72 4.55 -21.96
C LEU A 581 21.22 5.28 -23.20
N SER A 582 20.34 5.90 -23.97
CA SER A 582 20.69 6.60 -25.21
C SER A 582 20.01 7.96 -25.25
N PRO A 583 20.43 8.92 -24.39
CA PRO A 583 19.89 10.26 -24.41
C PRO A 583 20.23 10.97 -25.74
N PRO A 584 19.26 11.62 -26.41
CA PRO A 584 19.52 12.51 -27.52
C PRO A 584 20.48 13.63 -27.10
N GLU A 585 21.31 14.11 -28.02
CA GLU A 585 22.33 15.16 -27.77
C GLU A 585 21.74 16.54 -27.40
N VAL A 586 20.42 16.67 -27.33
CA VAL A 586 19.75 17.93 -26.97
C VAL A 586 19.91 18.18 -25.47
N ALA A 587 20.33 19.40 -25.13
CA ALA A 587 20.41 19.87 -23.76
C ALA A 587 19.04 19.70 -23.08
N LEU A 588 18.91 18.67 -22.24
CA LEU A 588 17.81 18.58 -21.31
C LEU A 588 17.76 19.90 -20.55
N PRO A 589 16.62 20.62 -20.50
CA PRO A 589 16.46 21.62 -19.47
C PRO A 589 16.77 20.87 -18.19
N HIS A 590 17.90 21.22 -17.55
CA HIS A 590 18.26 20.60 -16.30
C HIS A 590 17.02 20.80 -15.46
N PRO A 591 16.34 19.72 -15.01
CA PRO A 591 15.21 19.91 -14.14
C PRO A 591 15.78 20.78 -13.05
N HIS A 592 15.34 22.04 -12.95
CA HIS A 592 15.75 22.88 -11.85
C HIS A 592 15.45 21.99 -10.67
N ARG A 593 16.51 21.48 -10.01
CA ARG A 593 16.33 20.63 -8.85
C ARG A 593 15.74 21.61 -7.87
N GLN A 594 14.41 21.71 -7.87
CA GLN A 594 13.63 22.40 -6.87
C GLN A 594 13.90 21.57 -5.63
N THR A 595 15.02 21.88 -5.01
CA THR A 595 15.33 21.48 -3.67
C THR A 595 14.33 22.28 -2.86
N SER A 596 13.15 21.71 -2.62
CA SER A 596 12.20 22.28 -1.67
C SER A 596 12.86 22.18 -0.29
N ARG A 597 13.83 23.05 0.00
CA ARG A 597 14.25 23.33 1.37
C ARG A 597 13.17 24.24 1.94
N GLY A 598 11.96 23.69 2.09
CA GLY A 598 10.93 24.30 2.91
C GLY A 598 11.49 24.54 4.31
N PRO A 599 10.96 25.52 5.04
CA PRO A 599 11.46 25.86 6.36
C PRO A 599 11.45 24.66 7.30
N ARG A 600 12.36 24.64 8.29
CA ARG A 600 12.33 23.63 9.35
C ARG A 600 10.98 23.73 10.08
N PRO A 601 10.21 22.62 10.19
CA PRO A 601 8.96 22.62 10.92
C PRO A 601 9.22 22.86 12.41
N SER A 602 8.38 23.68 13.03
CA SER A 602 8.33 23.83 14.49
C SER A 602 7.77 22.57 15.16
N LEU A 603 7.98 22.41 16.47
CA LEU A 603 7.43 21.31 17.26
C LEU A 603 5.89 21.21 17.13
N LYS A 604 5.20 22.36 17.07
CA LYS A 604 3.75 22.44 16.86
C LYS A 604 3.32 21.99 15.46
N GLU A 605 4.11 22.28 14.43
CA GLU A 605 3.86 21.83 13.05
C GLU A 605 4.16 20.34 12.89
N ALA A 606 5.21 19.82 13.54
CA ALA A 606 5.54 18.40 13.56
C ALA A 606 4.46 17.56 14.28
N TRP A 607 3.96 18.04 15.43
CA TRP A 607 2.83 17.40 16.13
C TRP A 607 1.57 17.34 15.27
N ARG A 608 1.27 18.40 14.52
CA ARG A 608 0.12 18.43 13.61
C ARG A 608 0.28 17.52 12.40
N ALA A 609 1.50 17.39 11.88
CA ALA A 609 1.79 16.41 10.84
C ALA A 609 1.55 14.98 11.33
N LEU A 610 1.91 14.67 12.59
CA LEU A 610 1.58 13.38 13.21
C LEU A 610 0.07 13.18 13.35
N LEU A 611 -0.69 14.22 13.74
CA LEU A 611 -2.16 14.16 13.76
C LEU A 611 -2.74 13.88 12.37
N LEU A 612 -2.25 14.53 11.32
CA LEU A 612 -2.67 14.27 9.94
C LEU A 612 -2.34 12.83 9.51
N ILE A 613 -1.17 12.30 9.88
CA ILE A 613 -0.77 10.91 9.62
C ILE A 613 -1.69 9.92 10.34
N SER A 614 -2.12 10.24 11.57
CA SER A 614 -3.08 9.43 12.33
C SER A 614 -4.52 9.46 11.77
N GLY A 615 -4.77 10.27 10.73
CA GLY A 615 -6.09 10.43 10.13
C GLY A 615 -6.96 11.51 10.78
N SER A 616 -6.41 12.30 11.71
CA SER A 616 -7.10 13.44 12.32
C SER A 616 -7.14 14.66 11.39
N VAL A 617 -8.23 15.40 11.41
CA VAL A 617 -8.44 16.59 10.56
C VAL A 617 -8.15 17.86 11.35
N THR A 618 -7.23 18.68 10.84
CA THR A 618 -6.91 19.99 11.43
C THR A 618 -7.64 21.11 10.69
N GLU A 619 -8.25 22.04 11.43
CA GLU A 619 -8.95 23.22 10.90
C GLU A 619 -8.26 24.52 11.35
N ASP A 620 -7.94 25.39 10.40
CA ASP A 620 -7.52 26.77 10.62
C ASP A 620 -8.66 27.74 10.29
N ARG A 621 -8.81 28.81 11.09
CA ARG A 621 -9.92 29.78 11.00
C ARG A 621 -9.39 31.20 10.92
N TYR A 622 -9.98 32.01 10.03
CA TYR A 622 -9.61 33.41 9.81
C TYR A 622 -10.86 34.27 9.66
N TRP A 623 -10.96 35.32 10.46
CA TRP A 623 -12.09 36.26 10.47
C TRP A 623 -11.79 37.48 9.60
N SER A 624 -12.77 37.98 8.85
CA SER A 624 -12.67 39.17 8.02
C SER A 624 -13.86 40.09 8.24
N GLU A 625 -13.62 41.39 8.35
CA GLU A 625 -14.68 42.43 8.33
C GLU A 625 -15.18 42.72 6.90
N THR A 626 -14.53 42.15 5.87
CA THR A 626 -14.94 42.28 4.46
C THR A 626 -15.19 40.91 3.83
N TRP A 627 -16.14 40.85 2.89
CA TRP A 627 -16.56 39.60 2.29
C TRP A 627 -15.58 39.17 1.20
N THR A 628 -15.38 37.86 1.07
CA THR A 628 -14.56 37.27 0.02
C THR A 628 -15.10 35.90 -0.38
N SER A 629 -14.81 35.45 -1.61
CA SER A 629 -15.10 34.08 -2.03
C SER A 629 -13.96 33.12 -1.69
N ALA A 630 -14.29 31.83 -1.53
CA ALA A 630 -13.31 30.76 -1.35
C ALA A 630 -12.37 30.64 -2.57
N ASP A 631 -12.92 30.77 -3.78
CA ASP A 631 -12.18 30.66 -5.04
C ASP A 631 -11.06 31.69 -5.12
N ARG A 632 -11.35 32.95 -4.75
CA ARG A 632 -10.37 34.04 -4.76
C ARG A 632 -9.22 33.81 -3.79
N ILE A 633 -9.52 33.23 -2.62
CA ILE A 633 -8.49 32.90 -1.62
C ILE A 633 -7.66 31.72 -2.09
N LEU A 634 -8.29 30.64 -2.56
CA LEU A 634 -7.60 29.45 -3.05
C LEU A 634 -6.72 29.75 -4.26
N GLN A 635 -7.17 30.63 -5.16
CA GLN A 635 -6.38 31.11 -6.29
C GLN A 635 -5.12 31.85 -5.80
N LYS A 636 -5.26 32.81 -4.88
CA LYS A 636 -4.12 33.54 -4.30
C LYS A 636 -3.17 32.63 -3.53
N VAL A 637 -3.68 31.67 -2.77
CA VAL A 637 -2.88 30.64 -2.08
C VAL A 637 -2.10 29.81 -3.10
N THR A 638 -2.75 29.35 -4.16
CA THR A 638 -2.10 28.55 -5.20
C THR A 638 -1.05 29.34 -5.97
N GLU A 639 -1.31 30.61 -6.29
CA GLU A 639 -0.32 31.51 -6.89
C GLU A 639 0.87 31.76 -5.97
N TRP A 640 0.62 32.02 -4.68
CA TRP A 640 1.69 32.18 -3.69
C TRP A 640 2.56 30.92 -3.62
N LEU A 641 1.94 29.74 -3.59
CA LEU A 641 2.64 28.47 -3.55
C LEU A 641 3.47 28.24 -4.82
N ARG A 642 2.93 28.54 -6.01
CA ARG A 642 3.68 28.48 -7.28
C ARG A 642 4.90 29.40 -7.28
N ARG A 643 4.74 30.64 -6.81
CA ARG A 643 5.83 31.65 -6.71
C ARG A 643 6.87 31.27 -5.65
N SER A 644 6.45 30.65 -4.55
CA SER A 644 7.34 30.24 -3.46
C SER A 644 8.26 29.08 -3.85
N HIS A 645 7.94 28.35 -4.93
CA HIS A 645 8.60 27.11 -5.35
C HIS A 645 8.68 26.04 -4.25
N ALA A 646 7.88 26.17 -3.19
CA ALA A 646 7.99 25.34 -2.00
C ALA A 646 7.23 24.01 -2.12
N VAL A 647 6.42 23.84 -3.17
CA VAL A 647 5.63 22.64 -3.47
C VAL A 647 5.75 22.30 -4.96
N ARG A 648 6.05 21.03 -5.26
CA ARG A 648 6.38 20.57 -6.62
C ARG A 648 5.16 20.47 -7.54
N THR A 649 4.04 19.99 -7.02
CA THR A 649 2.83 19.73 -7.81
C THR A 649 1.60 20.19 -7.02
N ILE A 650 0.80 21.03 -7.65
CA ILE A 650 -0.48 21.51 -7.13
C ILE A 650 -1.56 21.12 -8.14
N GLU A 651 -2.57 20.42 -7.66
CA GLU A 651 -3.76 20.02 -8.39
C GLU A 651 -4.93 20.84 -7.84
N ILE A 652 -5.64 21.56 -8.70
CA ILE A 652 -6.84 22.29 -8.32
C ILE A 652 -8.03 21.42 -8.72
N ASP A 653 -8.99 21.24 -7.82
CA ASP A 653 -10.24 20.58 -8.17
C ASP A 653 -11.13 21.54 -8.96
N GLU A 654 -11.60 21.12 -10.13
CA GLU A 654 -12.46 21.92 -11.00
C GLU A 654 -13.95 21.76 -10.66
N GLY A 655 -14.28 21.36 -9.42
CA GLY A 655 -15.66 21.28 -8.91
C GLY A 655 -16.30 19.89 -8.98
N TRP A 656 -15.49 18.83 -8.98
CA TRP A 656 -15.96 17.44 -9.12
C TRP A 656 -15.68 16.56 -7.89
N SER A 657 -14.88 17.02 -6.94
CA SER A 657 -14.54 16.26 -5.73
C SER A 657 -15.39 16.70 -4.52
N ASP A 658 -16.00 15.74 -3.81
CA ASP A 658 -16.82 16.01 -2.62
C ASP A 658 -15.99 16.43 -1.38
N ASP A 659 -14.66 16.29 -1.44
CA ASP A 659 -13.77 16.26 -0.28
C ASP A 659 -12.56 17.20 -0.32
N ARG A 660 -12.28 17.86 -1.46
CA ARG A 660 -11.08 18.70 -1.63
C ARG A 660 -11.30 19.78 -2.70
N ASP A 661 -10.63 20.91 -2.51
CA ASP A 661 -10.61 22.01 -3.49
C ASP A 661 -9.21 22.15 -4.12
N VAL A 662 -8.15 21.86 -3.37
CA VAL A 662 -6.76 21.90 -3.86
C VAL A 662 -5.97 20.74 -3.25
N SER A 663 -5.21 19.99 -4.04
CA SER A 663 -4.35 18.90 -3.61
C SER A 663 -2.89 19.20 -3.89
N MET A 664 -2.02 18.86 -2.95
CA MET A 664 -0.59 19.19 -3.01
C MET A 664 0.25 17.95 -2.79
N PHE A 665 1.15 17.64 -3.72
CA PHE A 665 1.90 16.40 -3.67
C PHE A 665 3.04 16.46 -2.64
N ILE A 666 3.03 15.55 -1.65
CA ILE A 666 4.03 15.44 -0.59
C ILE A 666 5.04 14.33 -0.92
N GLY A 667 5.93 14.60 -1.87
CA GLY A 667 6.87 13.57 -2.34
C GLY A 667 6.14 12.30 -2.77
N ARG A 668 6.79 11.14 -2.79
CA ARG A 668 6.19 9.92 -3.38
C ARG A 668 4.96 9.36 -2.63
N TRP A 669 4.64 9.82 -1.42
CA TRP A 669 3.87 9.03 -0.45
C TRP A 669 2.43 9.53 -0.20
N ALA A 670 2.15 10.82 -0.33
CA ALA A 670 0.84 11.36 0.01
C ALA A 670 0.51 12.65 -0.75
N TRP A 671 -0.78 12.96 -0.80
CA TRP A 671 -1.35 14.27 -1.13
C TRP A 671 -1.75 14.96 0.18
N LEU A 672 -1.49 16.26 0.27
CA LEU A 672 -2.11 17.14 1.24
C LEU A 672 -3.30 17.81 0.55
N ASP A 673 -4.50 17.38 0.90
CA ASP A 673 -5.73 17.94 0.36
C ASP A 673 -6.19 19.09 1.26
N ILE A 674 -6.50 20.22 0.64
CA ILE A 674 -7.02 21.42 1.26
C ILE A 674 -8.49 21.56 0.85
N ARG A 675 -9.31 21.89 1.83
CA ARG A 675 -10.68 22.33 1.60
C ARG A 675 -10.92 23.65 2.33
N ALA A 676 -11.43 24.64 1.62
CA ALA A 676 -11.77 25.95 2.13
C ALA A 676 -13.28 26.18 2.10
N LEU A 677 -13.79 26.85 3.13
CA LEU A 677 -15.17 27.31 3.24
C LEU A 677 -15.14 28.75 3.69
N VAL A 678 -15.89 29.63 3.03
CA VAL A 678 -16.15 30.97 3.54
C VAL A 678 -17.60 31.04 4.00
N GLU A 679 -17.81 31.26 5.30
CA GLU A 679 -19.13 31.50 5.88
C GLU A 679 -19.46 32.99 5.81
N ASP A 680 -20.68 33.32 5.40
CA ASP A 680 -21.23 34.68 5.50
C ASP A 680 -21.82 34.89 6.90
N HIS A 681 -21.39 35.96 7.57
CA HIS A 681 -21.86 36.35 8.91
C HIS A 681 -22.63 37.68 8.89
N GLY A 682 -23.07 38.14 7.71
CA GLY A 682 -23.84 39.36 7.52
C GLY A 682 -22.99 40.64 7.57
N SER A 683 -23.54 41.75 7.07
CA SER A 683 -22.87 43.07 7.05
C SER A 683 -21.50 43.08 6.36
N GLY A 684 -21.30 42.21 5.38
CA GLY A 684 -20.02 42.07 4.67
C GLY A 684 -18.96 41.31 5.46
N LYS A 685 -19.27 40.71 6.61
CA LYS A 685 -18.32 39.95 7.41
C LYS A 685 -18.25 38.50 6.95
N SER A 686 -17.06 37.91 7.01
CA SER A 686 -16.87 36.52 6.59
C SER A 686 -15.89 35.75 7.47
N LEU A 687 -16.14 34.45 7.63
CA LEU A 687 -15.26 33.52 8.33
C LEU A 687 -14.71 32.50 7.34
N LEU A 688 -13.41 32.57 7.08
CA LEU A 688 -12.70 31.55 6.31
C LEU A 688 -12.33 30.38 7.23
N ARG A 689 -12.74 29.18 6.84
CA ARG A 689 -12.32 27.91 7.42
C ARG A 689 -11.51 27.15 6.40
N VAL A 690 -10.34 26.67 6.80
CA VAL A 690 -9.50 25.82 5.95
C VAL A 690 -9.21 24.53 6.69
N SER A 691 -9.58 23.41 6.10
CA SER A 691 -9.26 22.08 6.60
C SER A 691 -8.19 21.43 5.73
N MET A 692 -7.30 20.70 6.37
CA MET A 692 -6.25 19.93 5.70
C MET A 692 -6.40 18.45 6.03
N HIS A 693 -6.23 17.61 5.01
CA HIS A 693 -6.30 16.17 5.14
C HIS A 693 -5.13 15.53 4.42
N LEU A 694 -4.54 14.48 5.02
CA LEU A 694 -3.53 13.69 4.37
C LEU A 694 -4.20 12.52 3.63
N ARG A 695 -4.06 12.49 2.31
CA ARG A 695 -4.52 11.39 1.47
C ARG A 695 -3.30 10.63 0.97
N PRO A 696 -3.03 9.41 1.48
CA PRO A 696 -1.93 8.60 0.98
C PRO A 696 -2.07 8.40 -0.53
N THR A 697 -0.97 8.52 -1.27
CA THR A 697 -0.97 8.10 -2.66
C THR A 697 -1.08 6.57 -2.66
N THR A 698 -1.67 5.98 -3.69
CA THR A 698 -1.66 4.51 -3.81
C THR A 698 -0.26 3.95 -3.84
N PHE A 699 0.71 4.74 -4.32
CA PHE A 699 2.12 4.43 -4.19
C PHE A 699 2.62 4.51 -2.74
N GLY A 700 2.23 5.50 -1.93
CA GLY A 700 2.63 5.58 -0.53
C GLY A 700 2.08 4.43 0.29
N VAL A 701 0.83 4.05 0.06
CA VAL A 701 0.23 2.85 0.66
C VAL A 701 1.03 1.61 0.28
N PHE A 702 1.16 1.37 -1.03
CA PHE A 702 1.82 0.17 -1.52
C PHE A 702 3.32 0.16 -1.18
N GLY A 703 4.03 1.26 -1.38
CA GLY A 703 5.44 1.42 -1.03
C GLY A 703 5.71 1.13 0.44
N ALA A 704 4.83 1.54 1.35
CA ALA A 704 4.93 1.17 2.75
C ALA A 704 4.71 -0.34 2.99
N PHE A 705 3.72 -0.96 2.33
CA PHE A 705 3.52 -2.42 2.35
C PHE A 705 4.71 -3.19 1.77
N MET A 706 5.27 -2.73 0.65
CA MET A 706 6.39 -3.33 -0.09
C MET A 706 7.66 -3.27 0.72
N LEU A 707 7.95 -2.09 1.27
CA LEU A 707 9.10 -1.86 2.11
C LEU A 707 8.96 -2.66 3.42
N GLY A 708 7.78 -2.64 4.05
CA GLY A 708 7.50 -3.45 5.23
C GLY A 708 7.67 -4.96 4.97
N GLY A 709 7.13 -5.47 3.86
CA GLY A 709 7.25 -6.88 3.48
C GLY A 709 8.66 -7.30 3.07
N ALA A 710 9.38 -6.47 2.31
CA ALA A 710 10.77 -6.74 1.94
C ALA A 710 11.71 -6.70 3.15
N LEU A 711 11.46 -5.82 4.11
CA LEU A 711 12.28 -5.70 5.32
C LEU A 711 11.93 -6.77 6.35
N LEU A 712 10.66 -7.19 6.43
CA LEU A 712 10.26 -8.41 7.12
C LEU A 712 10.94 -9.63 6.49
N GLY A 713 10.93 -9.74 5.16
CA GLY A 713 11.63 -10.79 4.44
C GLY A 713 13.14 -10.78 4.67
N ALA A 714 13.79 -9.62 4.67
CA ALA A 714 15.21 -9.46 4.95
C ALA A 714 15.57 -9.79 6.41
N ALA A 715 14.70 -9.42 7.37
CA ALA A 715 14.85 -9.81 8.76
C ALA A 715 14.71 -11.34 8.94
N LEU A 716 13.74 -11.96 8.25
CA LEU A 716 13.53 -13.42 8.27
C LEU A 716 14.65 -14.18 7.56
N LEU A 717 15.15 -13.67 6.43
CA LEU A 717 16.34 -14.19 5.73
C LEU A 717 17.60 -14.03 6.57
N GLY A 718 17.77 -12.88 7.23
CA GLY A 718 18.87 -12.65 8.17
C GLY A 718 18.86 -13.66 9.32
N ASN A 719 17.68 -14.00 9.85
CA ASN A 719 17.55 -15.04 10.87
C ASN A 719 17.86 -16.44 10.31
N GLY A 720 17.24 -16.82 9.19
CA GLY A 720 17.45 -18.12 8.55
C GLY A 720 18.89 -18.37 8.10
N LEU A 721 19.64 -17.31 7.79
CA LEU A 721 21.06 -17.34 7.40
C LEU A 721 22.02 -17.07 8.58
N HIS A 722 21.53 -16.92 9.81
CA HIS A 722 22.33 -16.56 10.99
C HIS A 722 23.19 -15.28 10.81
N TRP A 723 22.64 -14.24 10.18
CA TRP A 723 23.27 -12.93 9.93
C TRP A 723 22.49 -11.78 10.61
N PRO A 724 22.66 -11.56 11.93
CA PRO A 724 21.96 -10.51 12.68
C PRO A 724 22.15 -9.07 12.15
N PRO A 725 23.34 -8.68 11.64
CA PRO A 725 23.52 -7.38 11.00
C PRO A 725 22.55 -7.09 9.83
N LEU A 726 22.08 -8.11 9.09
CA LEU A 726 21.14 -7.92 7.98
C LEU A 726 19.75 -7.51 8.48
N GLY A 727 19.28 -8.12 9.58
CA GLY A 727 18.03 -7.75 10.25
C GLY A 727 18.09 -6.36 10.88
N ALA A 728 19.22 -6.01 11.52
CA ALA A 728 19.43 -4.69 12.10
C ALA A 728 19.50 -3.59 11.01
N ALA A 729 20.19 -3.84 9.89
CA ALA A 729 20.23 -2.92 8.77
C ALA A 729 18.83 -2.71 8.15
N ALA A 730 18.03 -3.77 8.07
CA ALA A 730 16.65 -3.69 7.62
C ALA A 730 15.78 -2.83 8.54
N ALA A 731 15.87 -3.03 9.86
CA ALA A 731 15.14 -2.24 10.86
C ALA A 731 15.54 -0.75 10.84
N LEU A 732 16.85 -0.47 10.74
CA LEU A 732 17.36 0.91 10.64
C LEU A 732 16.83 1.62 9.38
N LEU A 733 16.76 0.90 8.25
CA LEU A 733 16.19 1.45 7.02
C LEU A 733 14.70 1.79 7.17
N ILE A 734 13.92 1.01 7.92
CA ILE A 734 12.51 1.34 8.24
C ILE A 734 12.44 2.67 8.96
N ILE A 735 13.22 2.82 10.04
CA ILE A 735 13.19 4.02 10.89
C ILE A 735 13.56 5.25 10.06
N VAL A 736 14.61 5.15 9.23
CA VAL A 736 15.06 6.25 8.37
C VAL A 736 14.00 6.64 7.35
N VAL A 737 13.37 5.67 6.65
CA VAL A 737 12.35 5.98 5.63
C VAL A 737 11.09 6.57 6.27
N SER A 738 10.64 6.02 7.40
CA SER A 738 9.54 6.56 8.20
C SER A 738 9.81 8.00 8.64
N ALA A 739 11.01 8.27 9.16
CA ALA A 739 11.42 9.59 9.61
C ALA A 739 11.46 10.59 8.44
N ILE A 740 11.96 10.18 7.27
CA ILE A 740 11.97 11.02 6.06
C ILE A 740 10.53 11.34 5.61
N ALA A 741 9.63 10.36 5.61
CA ALA A 741 8.23 10.57 5.22
C ALA A 741 7.49 11.51 6.19
N ALA A 742 7.66 11.30 7.50
CA ALA A 742 7.11 12.17 8.54
C ALA A 742 7.67 13.59 8.44
N TRP A 743 8.98 13.72 8.25
CA TRP A 743 9.67 15.01 8.10
C TRP A 743 9.17 15.78 6.88
N ARG A 744 9.06 15.12 5.72
CA ARG A 744 8.53 15.75 4.49
C ARG A 744 7.08 16.18 4.65
N THR A 745 6.26 15.37 5.32
CA THR A 745 4.86 15.71 5.61
C THR A 745 4.78 16.96 6.50
N ALA A 746 5.60 17.02 7.55
CA ALA A 746 5.69 18.18 8.42
C ALA A 746 6.16 19.44 7.68
N GLN A 747 7.18 19.31 6.83
CA GLN A 747 7.73 20.41 6.04
C GLN A 747 6.71 20.97 5.05
N THR A 748 6.01 20.12 4.28
CA THR A 748 5.00 20.59 3.33
C THR A 748 3.81 21.22 4.06
N THR A 749 3.30 20.59 5.12
CA THR A 749 2.20 21.13 5.95
C THR A 749 2.54 22.52 6.49
N ALA A 750 3.76 22.71 7.01
CA ALA A 750 4.24 24.01 7.49
C ALA A 750 4.24 25.07 6.37
N THR A 751 4.79 24.74 5.20
CA THR A 751 4.82 25.62 4.03
C THR A 751 3.42 26.07 3.61
N VAL A 752 2.50 25.11 3.43
CA VAL A 752 1.12 25.38 2.99
C VAL A 752 0.43 26.32 3.95
N ARG A 753 0.56 26.04 5.24
CA ARG A 753 -0.10 26.80 6.29
C ARG A 753 0.42 28.22 6.40
N ARG A 754 1.74 28.42 6.27
CA ARG A 754 2.34 29.75 6.21
C ARG A 754 1.87 30.51 4.98
N GLY A 755 1.69 29.83 3.84
CA GLY A 755 1.11 30.42 2.64
C GLY A 755 -0.33 30.88 2.84
N ILE A 756 -1.18 30.03 3.43
CA ILE A 756 -2.57 30.40 3.77
C ILE A 756 -2.60 31.57 4.75
N GLU A 757 -1.76 31.54 5.78
CA GLU A 757 -1.70 32.61 6.77
C GLU A 757 -1.23 33.94 6.16
N GLN A 758 -0.20 33.92 5.30
CA GLN A 758 0.23 35.14 4.59
C GLN A 758 -0.85 35.69 3.66
N VAL A 759 -1.54 34.82 2.90
CA VAL A 759 -2.61 35.26 2.01
C VAL A 759 -3.80 35.80 2.82
N ALA A 760 -4.20 35.14 3.91
CA ALA A 760 -5.26 35.62 4.80
C ALA A 760 -4.91 36.98 5.42
N LEU A 761 -3.68 37.15 5.94
CA LEU A 761 -3.22 38.42 6.50
C LEU A 761 -3.15 39.53 5.43
N SER A 762 -2.76 39.21 4.19
CA SER A 762 -2.76 40.19 3.09
C SER A 762 -4.18 40.64 2.68
N GLN A 763 -5.22 39.96 3.17
CA GLN A 763 -6.63 40.33 3.00
C GLN A 763 -7.22 40.95 4.27
N SER A 764 -6.38 41.43 5.21
CA SER A 764 -6.81 42.01 6.49
C SER A 764 -7.61 41.04 7.37
N MET A 765 -7.40 39.72 7.22
CA MET A 765 -8.06 38.73 8.05
C MET A 765 -7.30 38.51 9.37
N VAL A 766 -8.05 38.30 10.45
CA VAL A 766 -7.51 38.00 11.79
C VAL A 766 -7.56 36.50 12.03
N LYS A 767 -6.44 35.91 12.45
CA LYS A 767 -6.34 34.48 12.76
C LYS A 767 -7.05 34.16 14.08
N MET A 768 -7.94 33.18 14.04
CA MET A 768 -8.71 32.71 15.19
C MET A 768 -8.08 31.43 15.79
N PRO A 769 -8.44 31.02 17.02
CA PRO A 769 -7.99 29.76 17.60
C PRO A 769 -8.32 28.55 16.70
N SER A 770 -7.29 27.75 16.41
CA SER A 770 -7.41 26.52 15.61
C SER A 770 -7.79 25.34 16.51
N GLY A 771 -8.63 24.43 16.01
CA GLY A 771 -9.12 23.26 16.76
C GLY A 771 -9.29 22.03 15.85
N PRO A 772 -9.62 20.86 16.42
CA PRO A 772 -10.02 19.70 15.63
C PRO A 772 -11.28 20.06 14.82
N ALA A 773 -11.32 19.69 13.54
CA ALA A 773 -12.49 19.96 12.71
C ALA A 773 -13.72 19.27 13.33
N ARG A 774 -14.84 20.00 13.50
CA ARG A 774 -16.13 19.35 13.76
C ARG A 774 -16.47 18.56 12.50
N ALA A 775 -16.52 17.23 12.60
CA ALA A 775 -16.85 16.37 11.47
C ALA A 775 -18.18 16.82 10.82
N PRO A 776 -18.26 16.91 9.48
CA PRO A 776 -19.48 17.32 8.81
C PRO A 776 -20.63 16.33 9.12
N ILE A 777 -21.85 16.86 9.29
CA ILE A 777 -23.12 16.17 9.61
C ILE A 777 -23.60 15.23 8.46
N ILE A 778 -22.75 14.90 7.50
CA ILE A 778 -23.05 13.91 6.47
C ILE A 778 -22.64 12.55 7.00
N GLY A 779 -23.64 11.72 7.32
CA GLY A 779 -23.48 10.43 7.99
C GLY A 779 -22.31 9.60 7.45
N PRO A 780 -21.49 9.01 8.32
CA PRO A 780 -20.37 8.19 7.90
C PRO A 780 -20.91 6.97 7.14
N SER A 781 -20.70 6.89 5.83
CA SER A 781 -20.57 5.57 5.23
C SER A 781 -19.40 4.92 5.97
N LEU A 782 -19.61 3.73 6.54
CA LEU A 782 -18.69 2.98 7.42
C LEU A 782 -17.26 2.78 6.88
N LEU A 783 -16.95 3.27 5.68
CA LEU A 783 -15.73 3.08 4.91
C LEU A 783 -15.29 4.38 4.19
N ARG A 784 -15.25 5.55 4.85
CA ARG A 784 -14.47 6.67 4.24
C ARG A 784 -13.01 6.26 4.17
N SER A 785 -12.55 6.16 2.94
CA SER A 785 -11.35 5.48 2.45
C SER A 785 -10.01 6.00 3.00
N TYR A 786 -9.95 7.16 3.64
CA TYR A 786 -8.68 7.84 3.91
C TYR A 786 -8.11 7.52 5.30
N GLY A 787 -8.93 7.57 6.35
CA GLY A 787 -8.51 7.25 7.72
C GLY A 787 -8.08 5.79 7.86
N LEU A 788 -8.84 4.86 7.28
CA LEU A 788 -8.49 3.44 7.28
C LEU A 788 -7.20 3.16 6.48
N ARG A 789 -6.97 3.84 5.34
CA ARG A 789 -5.75 3.65 4.53
C ARG A 789 -4.49 4.18 5.23
N SER A 790 -4.57 5.34 5.89
CA SER A 790 -3.45 5.90 6.67
C SER A 790 -3.17 5.07 7.93
N ALA A 791 -4.22 4.61 8.61
CA ALA A 791 -4.11 3.72 9.77
C ALA A 791 -3.52 2.35 9.39
N ILE A 792 -3.94 1.74 8.28
CA ILE A 792 -3.41 0.47 7.79
C ILE A 792 -1.90 0.58 7.47
N ILE A 793 -1.46 1.66 6.82
CA ILE A 793 -0.02 1.90 6.58
C ILE A 793 0.74 1.93 7.90
N PHE A 794 0.25 2.72 8.86
CA PHE A 794 0.92 2.90 10.14
C PHE A 794 0.96 1.59 10.94
N VAL A 795 -0.14 0.82 10.95
CA VAL A 795 -0.22 -0.51 11.57
C VAL A 795 0.75 -1.48 10.91
N VAL A 796 0.85 -1.53 9.58
CA VAL A 796 1.78 -2.44 8.88
C VAL A 796 3.24 -2.08 9.16
N MET A 797 3.57 -0.79 9.24
CA MET A 797 4.92 -0.36 9.61
C MET A 797 5.24 -0.63 11.08
N ILE A 798 4.28 -0.48 11.99
CA ILE A 798 4.41 -0.85 13.40
C ILE A 798 4.54 -2.36 13.56
N VAL A 799 3.77 -3.15 12.83
CA VAL A 799 3.84 -4.62 12.85
C VAL A 799 5.18 -5.09 12.29
N ALA A 800 5.70 -4.47 11.21
CA ALA A 800 7.03 -4.77 10.70
C ALA A 800 8.15 -4.39 11.70
N LEU A 801 8.02 -3.24 12.38
CA LEU A 801 8.94 -2.82 13.44
C LEU A 801 8.85 -3.75 14.67
N GLY A 802 7.64 -4.18 15.03
CA GLY A 802 7.35 -5.16 16.08
C GLY A 802 7.93 -6.54 15.78
N ALA A 803 7.79 -7.02 14.55
CA ALA A 803 8.40 -8.28 14.11
C ALA A 803 9.93 -8.20 14.08
N SER A 804 10.50 -7.06 13.67
CA SER A 804 11.96 -6.84 13.67
C SER A 804 12.54 -6.78 15.08
N THR A 805 11.81 -6.16 16.02
CA THR A 805 12.19 -6.08 17.43
C THR A 805 12.00 -7.41 18.15
N PHE A 806 10.97 -8.20 17.81
CA PHE A 806 10.78 -9.58 18.29
C PHE A 806 11.91 -10.52 17.81
N LEU A 807 12.40 -10.35 16.58
CA LEU A 807 13.53 -11.14 16.06
C LEU A 807 14.89 -10.69 16.61
N LEU A 808 15.06 -9.40 16.94
CA LEU A 808 16.22 -8.92 17.72
C LEU A 808 16.19 -9.41 19.18
N ARG A 809 14.98 -9.64 19.73
CA ARG A 809 14.76 -10.15 21.09
C ARG A 809 15.20 -11.62 21.23
N GLU A 810 15.02 -12.45 20.20
CA GLU A 810 15.55 -13.83 20.14
C GLU A 810 17.09 -13.88 20.21
N ALA A 811 17.79 -12.83 19.81
CA ALA A 811 19.25 -12.77 19.86
C ALA A 811 19.81 -12.43 21.26
N ALA A 812 18.97 -11.96 22.20
CA ALA A 812 19.38 -11.54 23.54
C ALA A 812 19.15 -12.60 24.64
N THR A 813 18.34 -13.61 24.37
CA THR A 813 18.17 -14.83 25.18
C THR A 813 18.85 -15.98 24.46
N GLY A 814 19.70 -16.74 25.14
CA GLY A 814 20.28 -17.94 24.56
C GLY A 814 19.20 -19.01 24.36
N GLN A 815 19.52 -20.08 23.64
CA GLN A 815 18.56 -21.15 23.41
C GLN A 815 18.21 -21.84 24.74
N VAL A 816 16.92 -21.83 25.11
CA VAL A 816 16.43 -22.48 26.34
C VAL A 816 16.70 -23.99 26.24
N ILE A 817 17.22 -24.55 27.33
CA ILE A 817 17.54 -25.97 27.46
C ILE A 817 16.38 -26.64 28.22
N GLY A 818 15.89 -27.78 27.74
CA GLY A 818 14.77 -28.47 28.37
C GLY A 818 13.40 -27.85 28.08
N GLY A 819 12.53 -27.82 29.10
CA GLY A 819 11.14 -27.36 29.00
C GLY A 819 10.11 -28.48 28.87
N ARG A 820 10.55 -29.74 29.01
CA ARG A 820 9.69 -30.92 29.07
C ARG A 820 10.14 -31.80 30.23
N LYS A 821 9.19 -32.09 31.10
CA LYS A 821 9.39 -32.98 32.25
C LYS A 821 9.78 -34.41 31.83
N GLY A 822 10.78 -34.99 32.47
CA GLY A 822 11.17 -36.41 32.35
C GLY A 822 12.63 -36.60 31.95
N TYR A 823 13.00 -37.80 31.48
CA TYR A 823 14.38 -38.15 31.10
C TYR A 823 14.50 -38.56 29.62
N ALA A 824 15.10 -37.70 28.78
CA ALA A 824 15.38 -38.02 27.38
C ALA A 824 16.41 -37.07 26.75
N GLY A 825 16.88 -37.43 25.54
CA GLY A 825 17.63 -36.52 24.64
C GLY A 825 19.15 -36.58 24.73
N ASP A 826 19.72 -37.54 25.48
CA ASP A 826 21.16 -37.76 25.50
C ASP A 826 21.77 -37.98 24.11
N TYR A 827 22.98 -37.46 23.92
CA TYR A 827 23.72 -37.37 22.66
C TYR A 827 23.05 -36.50 21.58
N GLY A 828 21.91 -35.88 21.89
CA GLY A 828 21.21 -34.92 21.06
C GLY A 828 21.48 -33.47 21.44
N PRO A 829 20.87 -32.50 20.73
CA PRO A 829 20.97 -31.08 21.08
C PRO A 829 20.24 -30.79 22.40
N ALA A 830 20.91 -30.10 23.32
CA ALA A 830 20.40 -29.80 24.67
C ALA A 830 18.98 -29.17 24.74
N PRO A 831 18.56 -28.31 23.80
CA PRO A 831 17.20 -27.74 23.76
C PRO A 831 16.07 -28.75 23.54
N LEU A 832 16.37 -29.96 23.07
CA LEU A 832 15.38 -31.02 22.86
C LEU A 832 15.36 -32.05 23.99
N ALA A 833 16.25 -31.90 24.99
CA ALA A 833 16.32 -32.78 26.13
C ALA A 833 15.06 -32.67 27.00
N TRP A 834 14.71 -33.75 27.68
CA TRP A 834 13.74 -33.69 28.78
C TRP A 834 14.54 -33.67 30.07
N LEU A 835 14.13 -32.79 30.98
CA LEU A 835 14.71 -32.59 32.31
C LEU A 835 13.60 -32.80 33.34
N ASP A 836 13.94 -33.11 34.58
CA ASP A 836 12.99 -33.13 35.69
C ASP A 836 13.62 -32.45 36.91
N THR A 837 13.11 -31.25 37.23
CA THR A 837 13.59 -30.45 38.36
C THR A 837 15.12 -30.20 38.27
N PRO A 838 15.61 -29.47 37.25
CA PRO A 838 17.03 -29.13 37.18
C PRO A 838 17.41 -28.25 38.39
N LEU A 839 18.41 -28.69 39.16
CA LEU A 839 18.94 -27.95 40.31
C LEU A 839 20.36 -27.45 40.03
N GLY A 840 21.39 -27.97 40.71
CA GLY A 840 22.76 -27.47 40.70
C GLY A 840 23.28 -27.12 39.31
N LEU A 841 24.02 -26.01 39.20
CA LEU A 841 24.65 -25.55 37.96
C LEU A 841 26.13 -25.25 38.18
N ALA A 842 27.00 -25.85 37.38
CA ALA A 842 28.42 -25.52 37.33
C ALA A 842 28.88 -25.29 35.89
N VAL A 843 29.72 -24.28 35.67
CA VAL A 843 30.24 -23.97 34.34
C VAL A 843 31.76 -24.02 34.36
N THR A 844 32.33 -24.79 33.43
CA THR A 844 33.79 -24.85 33.24
C THR A 844 34.32 -23.59 32.55
N PRO A 845 35.62 -23.26 32.71
CA PRO A 845 36.26 -22.21 31.92
C PRO A 845 36.20 -22.44 30.40
N THR A 846 36.08 -23.70 29.96
CA THR A 846 35.92 -24.09 28.55
C THR A 846 34.48 -23.93 28.04
N GLY A 847 33.52 -23.69 28.93
CA GLY A 847 32.14 -23.40 28.62
C GLY A 847 31.18 -24.58 28.66
N ASP A 848 31.64 -25.76 29.08
CA ASP A 848 30.75 -26.87 29.39
C ASP A 848 29.92 -26.56 30.62
N ILE A 849 28.65 -26.95 30.57
CA ILE A 849 27.67 -26.74 31.64
C ILE A 849 27.36 -28.11 32.25
N TYR A 850 27.61 -28.28 33.54
CA TYR A 850 27.21 -29.45 34.31
C TYR A 850 26.02 -29.06 35.16
N PHE A 851 25.02 -29.92 35.20
CA PHE A 851 23.86 -29.67 36.02
C PHE A 851 23.28 -30.94 36.59
N ALA A 852 22.65 -30.83 37.75
CA ALA A 852 21.89 -31.91 38.34
C ALA A 852 20.49 -31.95 37.74
N ASP A 853 20.17 -33.05 37.08
CA ASP A 853 18.83 -33.39 36.61
C ASP A 853 18.17 -34.18 37.74
N SER A 854 17.79 -33.48 38.81
CA SER A 854 17.73 -34.02 40.17
C SER A 854 16.73 -35.15 40.33
N ASN A 855 15.50 -35.00 39.84
CA ASN A 855 14.51 -36.09 39.93
C ASN A 855 14.78 -37.24 38.95
N ASN A 856 15.76 -37.06 38.05
CA ASN A 856 16.25 -38.12 37.18
C ASN A 856 17.50 -38.81 37.76
N ASP A 857 17.91 -38.50 38.99
CA ASP A 857 19.05 -39.10 39.69
C ASP A 857 20.36 -39.05 38.89
N ALA A 858 20.57 -37.97 38.12
CA ALA A 858 21.67 -37.87 37.17
C ALA A 858 22.33 -36.48 37.15
N ILE A 859 23.63 -36.46 36.90
CA ILE A 859 24.36 -35.25 36.49
C ILE A 859 24.56 -35.29 34.98
N ARG A 860 24.12 -34.24 34.30
CA ARG A 860 24.23 -34.11 32.85
C ARG A 860 25.18 -32.98 32.48
N ARG A 861 25.92 -33.18 31.39
CA ARG A 861 26.86 -32.23 30.81
C ARG A 861 26.33 -31.76 29.47
N ILE A 862 26.40 -30.46 29.23
CA ILE A 862 26.23 -29.84 27.93
C ILE A 862 27.60 -29.39 27.46
N ASP A 863 28.01 -29.89 26.30
CA ASP A 863 29.26 -29.50 25.67
C ASP A 863 29.18 -28.05 25.18
N GLY A 864 30.10 -27.20 25.67
CA GLY A 864 30.04 -25.75 25.44
C GLY A 864 30.20 -25.35 23.97
N LYS A 865 30.78 -26.22 23.13
CA LYS A 865 31.03 -25.94 21.70
C LYS A 865 29.94 -26.51 20.81
N THR A 866 29.55 -27.75 21.07
CA THR A 866 28.62 -28.51 20.22
C THR A 866 27.17 -28.41 20.68
N GLN A 867 26.92 -27.96 21.92
CA GLN A 867 25.59 -27.91 22.55
C GLN A 867 24.91 -29.27 22.64
N ILE A 868 25.69 -30.35 22.63
CA ILE A 868 25.22 -31.72 22.83
C ILE A 868 25.13 -32.00 24.33
N ILE A 869 24.02 -32.60 24.76
CA ILE A 869 23.81 -33.04 26.13
C ILE A 869 24.16 -34.52 26.31
N THR A 870 24.80 -34.86 27.42
CA THR A 870 25.16 -36.24 27.78
C THR A 870 25.06 -36.44 29.29
N THR A 871 24.51 -37.57 29.75
CA THR A 871 24.65 -38.00 31.15
C THR A 871 26.10 -38.37 31.43
N VAL A 872 26.63 -37.88 32.55
CA VAL A 872 28.04 -38.07 32.93
C VAL A 872 28.21 -38.72 34.30
N VAL A 873 27.20 -38.66 35.16
CA VAL A 873 27.18 -39.34 36.46
C VAL A 873 25.75 -39.78 36.75
N GLY A 874 25.57 -41.00 37.28
CA GLY A 874 24.25 -41.57 37.58
C GLY A 874 23.62 -42.28 36.39
N ASP A 875 23.00 -43.45 36.63
CA ASP A 875 22.09 -44.10 35.67
C ASP A 875 20.65 -44.08 36.21
N HIS A 876 19.83 -43.21 35.64
CA HIS A 876 18.41 -43.09 35.94
C HIS A 876 17.66 -44.45 35.92
N ARG A 877 18.12 -45.42 35.12
CA ARG A 877 17.47 -46.75 35.02
C ARG A 877 17.65 -47.62 36.25
N LEU A 878 18.68 -47.36 37.05
CA LEU A 878 18.94 -48.10 38.28
C LEU A 878 18.04 -47.64 39.44
N GLY A 879 17.39 -46.48 39.30
CA GLY A 879 16.62 -45.84 40.37
C GLY A 879 17.50 -45.32 41.50
N SER A 880 16.86 -44.68 42.47
CA SER A 880 17.54 -43.95 43.55
C SER A 880 18.32 -44.87 44.49
N GLY A 881 19.52 -44.46 44.89
CA GLY A 881 20.43 -45.19 45.79
C GLY A 881 21.85 -44.63 45.75
N PHE A 882 22.84 -45.28 46.40
CA PHE A 882 24.21 -44.75 46.52
C PHE A 882 25.34 -45.68 46.04
N SER A 883 25.03 -46.74 45.28
CA SER A 883 26.05 -47.71 44.82
C SER A 883 27.03 -47.10 43.79
N GLY A 884 28.10 -47.85 43.47
CA GLY A 884 29.05 -47.48 42.39
C GLY A 884 30.40 -46.92 42.83
N ASP A 885 30.66 -46.75 44.14
CA ASP A 885 31.95 -46.24 44.62
C ASP A 885 33.14 -47.10 44.17
N GLY A 886 34.17 -46.45 43.64
CA GLY A 886 35.34 -47.08 43.01
C GLY A 886 35.10 -47.59 41.58
N GLY A 887 33.88 -47.47 41.06
CA GLY A 887 33.49 -47.84 39.69
C GLY A 887 33.24 -46.62 38.79
N SER A 888 32.71 -46.87 37.58
CA SER A 888 32.41 -45.81 36.61
C SER A 888 31.28 -44.91 37.10
N ALA A 889 31.47 -43.59 36.96
CA ALA A 889 30.50 -42.59 37.37
C ALA A 889 29.14 -42.71 36.68
N THR A 890 29.09 -43.18 35.43
CA THR A 890 27.83 -43.36 34.69
C THR A 890 27.02 -44.57 35.16
N ASP A 891 27.64 -45.50 35.89
CA ASP A 891 26.97 -46.71 36.41
C ASP A 891 26.62 -46.57 37.90
N ALA A 892 26.89 -45.40 38.48
CA ALA A 892 26.60 -45.11 39.88
C ALA A 892 25.11 -44.88 40.10
N GLN A 893 24.64 -45.14 41.32
CA GLN A 893 23.34 -44.64 41.77
C GLN A 893 23.54 -43.34 42.55
N LEU A 894 22.64 -42.39 42.31
CA LEU A 894 22.45 -41.17 43.07
C LEU A 894 21.00 -41.14 43.58
N ASP A 895 20.71 -40.27 44.55
CA ASP A 895 19.35 -40.00 44.99
C ASP A 895 19.16 -38.48 45.13
N THR A 896 18.39 -37.93 44.18
CA THR A 896 18.05 -36.51 44.09
C THR A 896 19.28 -35.61 44.27
N PRO A 897 20.31 -35.74 43.41
CA PRO A 897 21.49 -34.89 43.52
C PRO A 897 21.09 -33.43 43.33
N ASP A 898 21.57 -32.52 44.17
CA ASP A 898 21.25 -31.10 44.08
C ASP A 898 22.46 -30.31 43.57
N GLY A 899 23.43 -30.01 44.43
CA GLY A 899 24.60 -29.22 44.11
C GLY A 899 25.63 -29.94 43.23
N VAL A 900 26.19 -29.23 42.27
CA VAL A 900 27.37 -29.68 41.50
C VAL A 900 28.40 -28.55 41.47
N ALA A 901 29.67 -28.90 41.66
CA ALA A 901 30.81 -27.98 41.55
C ALA A 901 31.96 -28.64 40.80
N ILE A 902 32.84 -27.82 40.25
CA ILE A 902 34.07 -28.26 39.58
C ILE A 902 35.24 -27.87 40.47
N ALA A 903 35.99 -28.86 40.93
CA ALA A 903 37.19 -28.66 41.73
C ALA A 903 38.34 -28.08 40.87
N PRO A 904 39.36 -27.44 41.48
CA PRO A 904 40.47 -26.82 40.74
C PRO A 904 41.28 -27.78 39.87
N ASP A 905 41.29 -29.07 40.22
CA ASP A 905 41.89 -30.17 39.46
C ASP A 905 41.02 -30.67 38.29
N GLY A 906 39.78 -30.17 38.19
CA GLY A 906 38.81 -30.51 37.14
C GLY A 906 37.79 -31.57 37.54
N ASP A 907 37.87 -32.12 38.75
CA ASP A 907 36.96 -33.15 39.24
C ASP A 907 35.56 -32.59 39.50
N LEU A 908 34.54 -33.43 39.35
CA LEU A 908 33.17 -33.05 39.69
C LEU A 908 32.89 -33.41 41.15
N ILE A 909 32.43 -32.43 41.92
CA ILE A 909 31.95 -32.61 43.29
C ILE A 909 30.43 -32.51 43.25
N ILE A 910 29.74 -33.49 43.84
CA ILE A 910 28.29 -33.65 43.76
C ILE A 910 27.74 -33.79 45.16
N ALA A 911 26.71 -33.00 45.47
CA ALA A 911 25.88 -33.21 46.64
C ALA A 911 24.82 -34.26 46.27
N ASP A 912 25.00 -35.48 46.76
CA ASP A 912 24.09 -36.61 46.58
C ASP A 912 23.08 -36.56 47.74
N SER A 913 22.15 -35.61 47.62
CA SER A 913 21.48 -34.97 48.74
C SER A 913 20.64 -35.91 49.59
N HIS A 914 19.80 -36.75 48.99
CA HIS A 914 18.97 -37.69 49.76
C HIS A 914 19.73 -38.95 50.20
N ASN A 915 20.95 -39.16 49.70
CA ASN A 915 21.87 -40.16 50.26
C ASN A 915 22.74 -39.61 51.40
N ASP A 916 22.55 -38.35 51.80
CA ASP A 916 23.32 -37.67 52.85
C ASP A 916 24.84 -37.72 52.63
N ARG A 917 25.27 -37.56 51.36
CA ARG A 917 26.68 -37.75 50.94
C ARG A 917 27.17 -36.67 49.99
N ILE A 918 28.49 -36.48 49.99
CA ILE A 918 29.21 -35.77 48.93
C ILE A 918 30.03 -36.77 48.12
N ARG A 919 29.81 -36.80 46.82
CA ARG A 919 30.51 -37.67 45.86
C ARG A 919 31.52 -36.85 45.06
N ARG A 920 32.65 -37.45 44.72
CA ARG A 920 33.68 -36.89 43.84
C ARG A 920 33.88 -37.82 42.65
N VAL A 921 33.93 -37.24 41.45
CA VAL A 921 34.23 -37.94 40.21
C VAL A 921 35.56 -37.45 39.67
N ASP A 922 36.53 -38.37 39.65
CA ASP A 922 37.86 -38.12 39.08
C ASP A 922 37.76 -37.86 37.58
N LYS A 923 38.19 -36.69 37.13
CA LYS A 923 37.97 -36.27 35.74
C LYS A 923 38.75 -37.12 34.72
N PRO A 924 40.02 -37.51 34.96
CA PRO A 924 40.76 -38.37 34.03
C PRO A 924 40.17 -39.78 33.87
N THR A 925 39.73 -40.40 34.96
CA THR A 925 39.30 -41.82 34.98
C THR A 925 37.79 -42.01 34.99
N TRP A 926 37.02 -40.95 35.29
CA TRP A 926 35.57 -40.99 35.50
C TRP A 926 35.14 -41.99 36.58
N VAL A 927 35.97 -42.17 37.61
CA VAL A 927 35.64 -43.00 38.77
C VAL A 927 34.93 -42.16 39.83
N VAL A 928 33.80 -42.64 40.35
CA VAL A 928 33.07 -41.99 41.45
C VAL A 928 33.51 -42.53 42.81
N THR A 929 33.60 -41.65 43.81
CA THR A 929 33.91 -42.00 45.20
C THR A 929 33.15 -41.12 46.18
N THR A 930 32.76 -41.66 47.34
CA THR A 930 32.24 -40.85 48.45
C THR A 930 33.39 -40.18 49.20
N ILE A 931 33.34 -38.85 49.35
CA ILE A 931 34.36 -38.05 50.05
C ILE A 931 33.88 -37.46 51.38
N ALA A 932 32.57 -37.36 51.59
CA ALA A 932 31.98 -37.01 52.88
C ALA A 932 30.58 -37.61 53.04
N GLY A 933 30.16 -37.78 54.30
CA GLY A 933 28.87 -38.40 54.65
C GLY A 933 29.00 -39.88 54.97
N SER A 934 28.57 -40.28 56.16
CA SER A 934 28.44 -41.69 56.58
C SER A 934 27.22 -42.38 55.96
N GLY A 935 26.28 -41.60 55.41
CA GLY A 935 24.93 -42.05 55.03
C GLY A 935 23.96 -42.11 56.21
N GLU A 936 24.37 -41.68 57.41
CA GLU A 936 23.45 -41.41 58.52
C GLU A 936 23.03 -39.95 58.47
N ASN A 937 21.72 -39.72 58.49
CA ASN A 937 21.11 -38.41 58.55
C ASN A 937 21.35 -37.76 59.93
N GLY A 938 21.95 -36.57 59.97
CA GLY A 938 22.06 -35.75 61.19
C GLY A 938 23.43 -35.10 61.36
N TYR A 939 23.74 -34.65 62.58
CA TYR A 939 25.03 -34.05 62.95
C TYR A 939 25.62 -34.75 64.17
N ASP A 940 26.83 -35.28 64.02
CA ASP A 940 27.52 -36.08 65.03
C ASP A 940 28.89 -35.46 65.41
N GLY A 941 29.06 -34.16 65.17
CA GLY A 941 30.26 -33.38 65.51
C GLY A 941 31.22 -33.08 64.35
N ASP A 942 32.23 -32.27 64.63
CA ASP A 942 33.29 -31.81 63.71
C ASP A 942 34.66 -32.43 64.02
N ASP A 943 35.70 -31.98 63.32
CA ASP A 943 37.13 -32.30 63.52
C ASP A 943 37.47 -33.80 63.40
N LYS A 944 36.81 -34.46 62.45
CA LYS A 944 37.00 -35.88 62.15
C LYS A 944 37.01 -36.14 60.64
N PRO A 945 37.43 -37.33 60.18
CA PRO A 945 37.42 -37.66 58.75
C PRO A 945 36.04 -37.46 58.14
N ALA A 946 35.97 -36.72 57.02
CA ALA A 946 34.71 -36.30 56.41
C ALA A 946 33.80 -37.48 56.01
N ILE A 947 34.39 -38.60 55.57
CA ILE A 947 33.69 -39.85 55.23
C ILE A 947 32.98 -40.52 56.43
N LYS A 948 33.29 -40.11 57.66
CA LYS A 948 32.68 -40.66 58.89
C LYS A 948 31.67 -39.70 59.52
N ALA A 949 31.53 -38.48 59.00
CA ALA A 949 30.61 -37.51 59.56
C ALA A 949 29.20 -37.73 59.02
N ALA A 950 28.20 -37.58 59.88
CA ALA A 950 26.81 -37.46 59.48
C ALA A 950 26.59 -36.11 58.79
N LEU A 951 25.79 -36.13 57.73
CA LEU A 951 25.29 -34.97 57.00
C LEU A 951 23.76 -35.07 56.95
N ASN A 952 23.06 -33.98 56.64
CA ASN A 952 21.62 -33.98 56.56
C ASN A 952 21.12 -33.15 55.38
N THR A 953 20.79 -33.85 54.30
CA THR A 953 20.34 -33.31 53.01
C THR A 953 21.26 -32.19 52.52
N PRO A 954 22.55 -32.49 52.25
CA PRO A 954 23.47 -31.48 51.75
C PRO A 954 22.98 -30.99 50.38
N SER A 955 22.66 -29.70 50.23
CA SER A 955 22.02 -29.17 49.01
C SER A 955 23.01 -28.53 48.03
N ALA A 956 24.14 -28.02 48.52
CA ALA A 956 25.11 -27.33 47.67
C ALA A 956 26.55 -27.68 48.04
N VAL A 957 27.42 -27.65 47.04
CA VAL A 957 28.86 -27.82 47.18
C VAL A 957 29.57 -26.69 46.45
N ALA A 958 30.67 -26.18 47.01
CA ALA A 958 31.55 -25.22 46.35
C ALA A 958 33.01 -25.59 46.60
N ALA A 959 33.81 -25.69 45.55
CA ALA A 959 35.23 -26.01 45.64
C ALA A 959 36.07 -24.73 45.59
N ALA A 960 36.90 -24.53 46.62
CA ALA A 960 37.80 -23.40 46.70
C ALA A 960 39.08 -23.63 45.88
N PRO A 961 39.76 -22.56 45.42
CA PRO A 961 41.00 -22.68 44.64
C PRO A 961 42.14 -23.44 45.34
N ASN A 962 42.13 -23.52 46.68
CA ASN A 962 43.09 -24.26 47.49
C ASN A 962 42.75 -25.75 47.63
N GLY A 963 41.61 -26.21 47.09
CA GLY A 963 41.14 -27.59 47.14
C GLY A 963 40.08 -27.86 48.20
N ASP A 964 39.82 -26.94 49.13
CA ASP A 964 38.80 -27.14 50.17
C ASP A 964 37.39 -27.21 49.57
N ILE A 965 36.52 -28.04 50.16
CA ILE A 965 35.16 -28.24 49.68
C ILE A 965 34.17 -27.77 50.74
N TYR A 966 33.40 -26.75 50.40
CA TYR A 966 32.34 -26.20 51.24
C TYR A 966 31.01 -26.88 50.92
N ILE A 967 30.23 -27.17 51.96
CA ILE A 967 29.00 -27.94 51.89
C ILE A 967 27.91 -27.14 52.61
N SER A 968 26.77 -26.94 51.95
CA SER A 968 25.54 -26.51 52.62
C SER A 968 24.89 -27.74 53.24
N ASP A 969 25.13 -27.96 54.52
CA ASP A 969 24.55 -29.05 55.30
C ASP A 969 23.15 -28.61 55.77
N THR A 970 22.23 -28.55 54.80
CA THR A 970 21.00 -27.74 54.80
C THR A 970 20.14 -27.97 56.04
N LEU A 971 19.79 -29.22 56.33
CA LEU A 971 18.88 -29.55 57.43
C LEU A 971 19.60 -29.67 58.78
N ASN A 972 20.94 -29.63 58.77
CA ASN A 972 21.73 -29.39 59.96
C ASN A 972 21.96 -27.89 60.23
N ASN A 973 21.40 -27.00 59.39
CA ASN A 973 21.49 -25.54 59.50
C ASN A 973 22.93 -25.01 59.61
N ARG A 974 23.85 -25.65 58.88
CA ARG A 974 25.28 -25.34 58.91
C ARG A 974 25.87 -25.27 57.51
N VAL A 975 26.93 -24.48 57.37
CA VAL A 975 27.89 -24.59 56.27
C VAL A 975 29.15 -25.25 56.82
N ARG A 976 29.52 -26.38 56.22
CA ARG A 976 30.68 -27.19 56.62
C ARG A 976 31.75 -27.15 55.55
N MET A 977 33.00 -27.43 55.91
CA MET A 977 34.13 -27.45 54.99
C MET A 977 34.96 -28.71 55.22
N ILE A 978 35.32 -29.38 54.11
CA ILE A 978 36.30 -30.46 54.07
C ILE A 978 37.66 -29.84 53.78
N ASP A 979 38.57 -29.95 54.74
CA ASP A 979 39.96 -29.53 54.57
C ASP A 979 40.66 -30.50 53.60
N HIS A 980 41.15 -29.97 52.48
CA HIS A 980 41.76 -30.79 51.44
C HIS A 980 43.03 -31.51 51.90
N THR A 981 43.77 -30.92 52.85
CA THR A 981 45.07 -31.42 53.28
C THR A 981 44.93 -32.56 54.28
N THR A 982 43.97 -32.46 55.19
CA THR A 982 43.75 -33.40 56.30
C THR A 982 42.61 -34.38 56.03
N GLY A 983 41.68 -34.03 55.13
CA GLY A 983 40.45 -34.78 54.88
C GLY A 983 39.42 -34.69 56.02
N PHE A 984 39.60 -33.75 56.95
CA PHE A 984 38.70 -33.54 58.08
C PHE A 984 37.61 -32.55 57.74
N ILE A 985 36.42 -32.76 58.29
CA ILE A 985 35.27 -31.85 58.14
C ILE A 985 35.09 -30.98 59.37
N HIS A 986 34.78 -29.71 59.18
CA HIS A 986 34.51 -28.75 60.24
C HIS A 986 33.40 -27.76 59.86
N THR A 987 32.72 -27.19 60.86
CA THR A 987 31.71 -26.14 60.65
C THR A 987 32.39 -24.79 60.46
N VAL A 988 32.04 -24.07 59.39
CA VAL A 988 32.57 -22.72 59.09
C VAL A 988 31.52 -21.62 59.28
N ALA A 989 30.23 -21.95 59.22
CA ALA A 989 29.15 -21.06 59.60
C ALA A 989 27.91 -21.83 60.07
N GLY A 990 27.11 -21.23 60.94
CA GLY A 990 25.90 -21.85 61.50
C GLY A 990 26.11 -22.47 62.88
N ASP A 991 25.17 -22.20 63.79
CA ASP A 991 25.08 -22.84 65.11
C ASP A 991 24.35 -24.20 65.05
N GLY A 992 23.55 -24.39 64.00
CA GLY A 992 22.74 -25.56 63.72
C GLY A 992 21.46 -25.67 64.55
N ASP A 993 21.02 -24.57 65.15
CA ASP A 993 19.66 -24.46 65.66
C ASP A 993 18.71 -24.30 64.46
N ALA A 994 17.54 -24.94 64.54
CA ALA A 994 16.52 -24.92 63.51
C ALA A 994 15.38 -23.93 63.80
N ALA A 995 15.48 -23.14 64.89
CA ALA A 995 14.54 -22.09 65.19
C ALA A 995 14.52 -21.01 64.08
N GLU A 996 13.33 -20.54 63.71
CA GLU A 996 13.17 -19.43 62.75
C GLU A 996 13.37 -18.06 63.44
N ASP A 997 13.17 -18.00 64.77
CA ASP A 997 13.23 -16.79 65.58
C ASP A 997 14.51 -16.77 66.44
N GLY A 998 15.39 -15.79 66.19
CA GLY A 998 16.60 -15.60 66.99
C GLY A 998 17.51 -14.46 66.49
N PRO A 999 18.51 -14.03 67.26
CA PRO A 999 19.50 -13.08 66.78
C PRO A 999 20.38 -13.74 65.70
N ILE A 1000 20.30 -13.24 64.47
CA ILE A 1000 21.01 -13.80 63.30
C ILE A 1000 22.55 -13.78 63.39
N GLY A 1001 23.14 -13.07 64.36
CA GLY A 1001 24.58 -13.08 64.62
C GLY A 1001 25.44 -12.17 63.74
N ASP A 1002 24.85 -11.20 63.03
CA ASP A 1002 25.60 -10.25 62.19
C ASP A 1002 26.67 -9.47 62.97
N GLY A 1003 27.89 -9.43 62.44
CA GLY A 1003 29.05 -8.81 63.07
C GLY A 1003 29.79 -9.70 64.09
N GLY A 1004 29.27 -10.91 64.37
CA GLY A 1004 29.90 -11.92 65.23
C GLY A 1004 30.62 -13.05 64.45
N PRO A 1005 31.21 -14.02 65.17
CA PRO A 1005 31.83 -15.20 64.56
C PRO A 1005 30.82 -16.02 63.74
N ALA A 1006 31.20 -16.42 62.54
CA ALA A 1006 30.31 -17.14 61.61
C ALA A 1006 29.78 -18.48 62.17
N THR A 1007 30.58 -19.19 62.96
CA THR A 1007 30.20 -20.47 63.59
C THR A 1007 29.20 -20.33 64.73
N SER A 1008 28.93 -19.11 65.21
CA SER A 1008 27.90 -18.80 66.19
C SER A 1008 26.69 -18.09 65.57
N ALA A 1009 26.67 -17.97 64.24
CA ALA A 1009 25.59 -17.31 63.52
C ALA A 1009 24.40 -18.26 63.36
N HIS A 1010 23.20 -17.72 63.50
CA HIS A 1010 21.99 -18.49 63.28
C HIS A 1010 21.66 -18.48 61.78
N LEU A 1011 21.79 -19.64 61.14
CA LEU A 1011 21.42 -19.89 59.74
C LEU A 1011 20.18 -20.80 59.72
N TYR A 1012 19.33 -20.68 58.72
CA TYR A 1012 18.15 -21.51 58.60
C TYR A 1012 17.95 -22.01 57.17
N MET A 1013 18.19 -23.32 57.00
CA MET A 1013 18.24 -24.01 55.70
C MET A 1013 19.13 -23.30 54.68
N PRO A 1014 20.45 -23.17 54.94
CA PRO A 1014 21.38 -22.64 53.95
C PRO A 1014 21.31 -23.53 52.71
N SER A 1015 20.92 -22.95 51.58
CA SER A 1015 20.57 -23.68 50.37
C SER A 1015 21.65 -23.66 49.29
N ASP A 1016 22.51 -22.64 49.28
CA ASP A 1016 23.57 -22.46 48.28
C ASP A 1016 24.80 -21.75 48.85
N ILE A 1017 25.95 -22.02 48.25
CA ILE A 1017 27.23 -21.38 48.58
C ILE A 1017 27.95 -20.93 47.31
N ALA A 1018 28.36 -19.66 47.29
CA ALA A 1018 29.25 -19.14 46.26
C ALA A 1018 30.53 -18.56 46.87
N LEU A 1019 31.68 -18.91 46.29
CA LEU A 1019 32.99 -18.45 46.72
C LEU A 1019 33.46 -17.30 45.84
N ALA A 1020 33.81 -16.17 46.47
CA ALA A 1020 34.46 -15.08 45.76
C ALA A 1020 35.97 -15.36 45.59
N PRO A 1021 36.64 -14.76 44.57
CA PRO A 1021 38.07 -14.99 44.34
C PRO A 1021 38.99 -14.60 45.49
N ASN A 1022 38.51 -13.75 46.41
CA ASN A 1022 39.24 -13.35 47.61
C ASN A 1022 39.06 -14.32 48.79
N GLY A 1023 38.30 -15.40 48.61
CA GLY A 1023 37.99 -16.42 49.61
C GLY A 1023 36.68 -16.18 50.37
N ASP A 1024 36.01 -15.04 50.20
CA ASP A 1024 34.77 -14.76 50.93
C ASP A 1024 33.66 -15.73 50.52
N ILE A 1025 32.85 -16.14 51.50
CA ILE A 1025 31.79 -17.13 51.32
C ILE A 1025 30.45 -16.41 51.32
N TYR A 1026 29.65 -16.57 50.26
CA TYR A 1026 28.29 -16.06 50.16
C TYR A 1026 27.32 -17.22 50.31
N ILE A 1027 26.39 -17.11 51.25
CA ILE A 1027 25.47 -18.17 51.67
C ILE A 1027 24.04 -17.70 51.41
N ALA A 1028 23.28 -18.51 50.66
CA ALA A 1028 21.85 -18.31 50.49
C ALA A 1028 21.10 -18.89 51.70
N ASP A 1029 20.81 -18.02 52.68
CA ASP A 1029 20.13 -18.34 53.94
C ASP A 1029 18.61 -18.29 53.69
N MET A 1030 18.12 -19.38 53.06
CA MET A 1030 16.86 -19.42 52.33
C MET A 1030 15.67 -19.04 53.20
N HIS A 1031 15.54 -19.67 54.37
CA HIS A 1031 14.38 -19.45 55.24
C HIS A 1031 14.54 -18.25 56.19
N HIS A 1032 15.73 -17.66 56.27
CA HIS A 1032 15.92 -16.33 56.84
C HIS A 1032 15.80 -15.20 55.80
N TYR A 1033 15.48 -15.51 54.54
CA TYR A 1033 15.24 -14.53 53.47
C TYR A 1033 16.42 -13.56 53.26
N ARG A 1034 17.66 -14.06 53.36
CA ARG A 1034 18.89 -13.26 53.32
C ARG A 1034 19.98 -13.93 52.51
N ILE A 1035 20.88 -13.12 51.97
CA ILE A 1035 22.22 -13.58 51.59
C ILE A 1035 23.21 -13.13 52.65
N ARG A 1036 23.96 -14.09 53.18
CA ARG A 1036 24.96 -13.88 54.24
C ARG A 1036 26.36 -13.97 53.64
N LYS A 1037 27.28 -13.16 54.13
CA LYS A 1037 28.69 -13.16 53.73
C LYS A 1037 29.56 -13.48 54.94
N VAL A 1038 30.40 -14.51 54.83
CA VAL A 1038 31.50 -14.77 55.76
C VAL A 1038 32.78 -14.20 55.17
N ASP A 1039 33.42 -13.29 55.91
CA ASP A 1039 34.73 -12.75 55.54
C ASP A 1039 35.82 -13.80 55.79
N ALA A 1040 36.58 -14.13 54.76
CA ALA A 1040 37.54 -15.24 54.80
C ALA A 1040 38.71 -15.03 55.77
N LYS A 1041 39.01 -13.78 56.12
CA LYS A 1041 40.17 -13.43 56.96
C LYS A 1041 39.79 -13.30 58.43
N THR A 1042 38.62 -12.74 58.68
CA THR A 1042 38.15 -12.43 60.04
C THR A 1042 37.17 -13.47 60.57
N HIS A 1043 36.62 -14.32 59.71
CA HIS A 1043 35.58 -15.30 60.03
C HIS A 1043 34.32 -14.67 60.64
N VAL A 1044 34.06 -13.40 60.31
CA VAL A 1044 32.86 -12.66 60.73
C VAL A 1044 31.78 -12.80 59.66
N ILE A 1045 30.54 -13.05 60.08
CA ILE A 1045 29.38 -13.10 59.18
C ILE A 1045 28.62 -11.76 59.16
N THR A 1046 28.07 -11.40 58.01
CA THR A 1046 27.22 -10.20 57.83
C THR A 1046 26.13 -10.44 56.79
N THR A 1047 24.99 -9.77 56.90
CA THR A 1047 23.97 -9.74 55.85
C THR A 1047 24.37 -8.77 54.74
N VAL A 1048 24.37 -9.24 53.48
CA VAL A 1048 24.72 -8.43 52.30
C VAL A 1048 23.54 -8.17 51.37
N ALA A 1049 22.47 -8.97 51.47
CA ALA A 1049 21.19 -8.71 50.81
C ALA A 1049 20.04 -9.34 51.61
N GLY A 1050 18.85 -8.74 51.55
CA GLY A 1050 17.68 -9.18 52.32
C GLY A 1050 17.60 -8.51 53.70
N ASN A 1051 16.39 -8.12 54.09
CA ASN A 1051 16.09 -7.49 55.38
C ASN A 1051 15.55 -8.50 56.41
N GLY A 1052 15.31 -9.76 56.01
CA GLY A 1052 14.76 -10.80 56.86
C GLY A 1052 13.26 -10.90 56.93
N HIS A 1053 12.54 -10.08 56.18
CA HIS A 1053 11.11 -10.22 56.02
C HIS A 1053 10.81 -10.86 54.68
N TYR A 1054 9.95 -11.88 54.69
CA TYR A 1054 9.41 -12.46 53.49
C TYR A 1054 8.68 -11.39 52.66
N GLY A 1055 9.15 -11.14 51.44
CA GLY A 1055 8.53 -10.22 50.49
C GLY A 1055 9.46 -9.90 49.34
N SER A 1056 8.96 -9.23 48.30
CA SER A 1056 9.72 -8.95 47.08
C SER A 1056 9.91 -7.45 46.81
N THR A 1057 10.03 -6.62 47.85
CA THR A 1057 10.10 -5.16 47.73
C THR A 1057 11.51 -4.61 47.90
N GLY A 1058 11.76 -3.37 47.46
CA GLY A 1058 13.02 -2.65 47.70
C GLY A 1058 14.05 -2.73 46.57
N ASP A 1059 13.68 -3.24 45.40
CA ASP A 1059 14.50 -3.16 44.19
C ASP A 1059 14.80 -1.71 43.82
N GLU A 1060 15.96 -1.49 43.19
CA GLU A 1060 16.61 -0.19 42.95
C GLU A 1060 17.08 0.54 44.23
N GLY A 1061 16.94 -0.09 45.40
CA GLY A 1061 17.43 0.40 46.69
C GLY A 1061 18.63 -0.38 47.25
N PRO A 1062 19.12 -0.04 48.46
CA PRO A 1062 20.18 -0.79 49.12
C PRO A 1062 19.79 -2.26 49.34
N ALA A 1063 20.66 -3.19 48.95
CA ALA A 1063 20.38 -4.63 48.98
C ALA A 1063 20.00 -5.16 50.37
N THR A 1064 20.56 -4.57 51.44
CA THR A 1064 20.28 -4.94 52.83
C THR A 1064 18.92 -4.46 53.35
N GLN A 1065 18.24 -3.55 52.62
CA GLN A 1065 16.90 -3.09 52.97
C GLN A 1065 15.80 -3.78 52.16
N ALA A 1066 16.16 -4.41 51.04
CA ALA A 1066 15.22 -5.14 50.22
C ALA A 1066 14.72 -6.40 50.92
N SER A 1067 13.47 -6.77 50.63
CA SER A 1067 12.86 -8.02 51.07
C SER A 1067 13.18 -9.09 50.02
N LEU A 1068 13.45 -10.32 50.46
CA LEU A 1068 13.58 -11.50 49.59
C LEU A 1068 12.51 -12.54 49.96
N THR A 1069 12.22 -13.46 49.05
CA THR A 1069 11.23 -14.54 49.21
C THR A 1069 11.89 -15.90 49.01
N GLY A 1070 12.86 -16.22 49.87
CA GLY A 1070 13.57 -17.49 49.81
C GLY A 1070 14.67 -17.50 48.75
N PRO A 1071 15.82 -16.85 48.99
CA PRO A 1071 16.96 -16.98 48.11
C PRO A 1071 17.43 -18.44 48.10
N ALA A 1072 17.21 -19.14 46.99
CA ALA A 1072 17.58 -20.54 46.82
C ALA A 1072 18.94 -20.71 46.12
N GLY A 1073 19.43 -19.69 45.42
CA GLY A 1073 20.70 -19.76 44.69
C GLY A 1073 21.45 -18.45 44.71
N VAL A 1074 22.78 -18.51 44.75
CA VAL A 1074 23.65 -17.35 44.70
C VAL A 1074 24.85 -17.60 43.77
N ALA A 1075 25.15 -16.64 42.91
CA ALA A 1075 26.35 -16.66 42.08
C ALA A 1075 27.14 -15.36 42.25
N VAL A 1076 28.46 -15.46 42.36
CA VAL A 1076 29.35 -14.30 42.44
C VAL A 1076 30.17 -14.14 41.17
N VAL A 1077 30.24 -12.91 40.67
CA VAL A 1077 30.96 -12.54 39.47
C VAL A 1077 32.03 -11.52 39.84
N ALA A 1078 33.29 -11.90 39.63
CA ALA A 1078 34.42 -11.03 39.88
C ALA A 1078 34.39 -9.82 38.93
N GLN A 1079 34.55 -8.62 39.49
CA GLN A 1079 34.62 -7.39 38.70
C GLN A 1079 36.09 -6.92 38.56
N PRO A 1080 36.45 -6.21 37.48
CA PRO A 1080 37.83 -5.75 37.25
C PRO A 1080 38.42 -4.88 38.37
N ASN A 1081 37.58 -4.27 39.21
CA ASN A 1081 37.97 -3.41 40.33
C ASN A 1081 38.19 -4.17 41.65
N GLY A 1082 38.19 -5.50 41.65
CA GLY A 1082 38.36 -6.33 42.84
C GLY A 1082 37.11 -6.43 43.72
N LYS A 1083 35.98 -5.84 43.32
CA LYS A 1083 34.67 -6.06 43.95
C LYS A 1083 33.95 -7.24 43.28
N VAL A 1084 32.83 -7.67 43.86
CA VAL A 1084 31.97 -8.72 43.29
C VAL A 1084 30.60 -8.15 42.92
N MET A 1085 30.02 -8.68 41.84
CA MET A 1085 28.59 -8.61 41.57
C MET A 1085 27.98 -9.93 42.02
N MET A 1086 26.82 -9.87 42.66
CA MET A 1086 26.11 -11.05 43.11
C MET A 1086 24.81 -11.19 42.34
N VAL A 1087 24.46 -12.42 41.98
CA VAL A 1087 23.15 -12.76 41.40
C VAL A 1087 22.44 -13.72 42.34
N ILE A 1088 21.16 -13.48 42.58
CA ILE A 1088 20.31 -14.18 43.53
C ILE A 1088 19.15 -14.81 42.75
N ALA A 1089 18.95 -16.11 42.92
CA ALA A 1089 17.72 -16.80 42.54
C ALA A 1089 16.73 -16.71 43.71
N ASP A 1090 15.72 -15.86 43.58
CA ASP A 1090 14.71 -15.63 44.61
C ASP A 1090 13.49 -16.53 44.32
N PHE A 1091 13.44 -17.66 45.01
CA PHE A 1091 12.69 -18.84 44.60
C PHE A 1091 11.19 -18.63 44.58
N TYR A 1092 10.59 -18.14 45.68
CA TYR A 1092 9.13 -18.04 45.78
C TYR A 1092 8.56 -16.86 44.99
N SER A 1093 9.34 -15.82 44.70
CA SER A 1093 8.90 -14.69 43.85
C SER A 1093 9.04 -14.98 42.36
N GLY A 1094 9.78 -16.02 41.97
CA GLY A 1094 10.05 -16.29 40.56
C GLY A 1094 11.03 -15.28 39.95
N GLN A 1095 11.82 -14.57 40.78
CA GLN A 1095 12.67 -13.48 40.34
C GLN A 1095 14.14 -13.87 40.39
N VAL A 1096 14.91 -13.29 39.46
CA VAL A 1096 16.37 -13.29 39.53
C VAL A 1096 16.83 -11.87 39.73
N ARG A 1097 17.56 -11.63 40.82
CA ARG A 1097 18.00 -10.30 41.24
C ARG A 1097 19.51 -10.20 41.19
N ALA A 1098 20.06 -9.02 40.91
CA ALA A 1098 21.48 -8.77 40.95
C ALA A 1098 21.81 -7.63 41.91
N VAL A 1099 22.86 -7.81 42.69
CA VAL A 1099 23.45 -6.79 43.55
C VAL A 1099 24.77 -6.35 42.95
N GLY A 1100 24.84 -5.09 42.53
CA GLY A 1100 26.04 -4.51 41.96
C GLY A 1100 27.11 -4.19 43.01
N PRO A 1101 28.34 -3.84 42.59
CA PRO A 1101 29.41 -3.38 43.48
C PRO A 1101 29.10 -2.06 44.23
N ASP A 1102 28.00 -1.42 43.88
CA ASP A 1102 27.40 -0.25 44.51
C ASP A 1102 26.49 -0.61 45.69
N GLY A 1103 26.19 -1.90 45.90
CA GLY A 1103 25.32 -2.38 46.97
C GLY A 1103 23.83 -2.19 46.70
N ILE A 1104 23.45 -1.88 45.44
CA ILE A 1104 22.04 -1.73 45.04
C ILE A 1104 21.56 -3.04 44.43
N ILE A 1105 20.41 -3.52 44.91
CA ILE A 1105 19.73 -4.70 44.35
C ILE A 1105 18.78 -4.29 43.22
N ARG A 1106 18.79 -5.06 42.14
CA ARG A 1106 17.99 -4.80 40.95
C ARG A 1106 17.37 -6.09 40.44
N GLU A 1107 16.14 -6.00 39.97
CA GLU A 1107 15.49 -7.11 39.30
C GLU A 1107 16.08 -7.28 37.88
N VAL A 1108 16.60 -8.46 37.57
CA VAL A 1108 17.19 -8.77 36.25
C VAL A 1108 16.13 -9.27 35.27
N SER A 1109 14.94 -9.65 35.77
CA SER A 1109 13.78 -10.10 34.99
C SER A 1109 13.00 -8.96 34.30
N ASP A 1110 13.23 -7.68 34.64
CA ASP A 1110 12.30 -6.60 34.26
C ASP A 1110 12.70 -5.80 33.00
N GLU A 1111 12.63 -6.45 31.83
CA GLU A 1111 12.45 -5.81 30.50
C GLU A 1111 11.46 -6.63 29.64
N GLY A 1112 10.40 -7.15 30.26
CA GLY A 1112 9.43 -8.02 29.59
C GLY A 1112 9.97 -9.42 29.31
N ARG A 1113 10.84 -9.97 30.17
CA ARG A 1113 11.23 -11.39 30.13
C ARG A 1113 10.19 -12.22 30.90
N GLU A 1114 10.08 -13.50 30.58
CA GLU A 1114 9.21 -14.43 31.32
C GLU A 1114 9.60 -14.43 32.80
N ALA A 1115 8.65 -14.21 33.71
CA ALA A 1115 8.87 -14.51 35.12
C ALA A 1115 9.24 -15.99 35.24
N PHE A 1116 10.33 -16.30 35.95
CA PHE A 1116 10.67 -17.69 36.27
C PHE A 1116 9.57 -18.23 37.18
N GLY A 1117 9.24 -19.51 37.09
CA GLY A 1117 8.24 -20.06 38.02
C GLY A 1117 8.87 -20.34 39.38
N ALA A 1118 10.05 -20.98 39.41
CA ALA A 1118 10.79 -21.27 40.63
C ALA A 1118 12.30 -21.38 40.32
N PRO A 1119 13.02 -20.25 40.25
CA PRO A 1119 14.45 -20.25 39.98
C PRO A 1119 15.20 -20.83 41.20
N THR A 1120 15.91 -21.94 40.99
CA THR A 1120 16.58 -22.69 42.07
C THR A 1120 18.06 -22.40 42.14
N ARG A 1121 18.73 -22.33 40.98
CA ARG A 1121 20.18 -22.15 40.89
C ARG A 1121 20.55 -21.16 39.81
N VAL A 1122 21.68 -20.49 40.02
CA VAL A 1122 22.28 -19.55 39.07
C VAL A 1122 23.76 -19.86 38.89
N ALA A 1123 24.24 -19.77 37.65
CA ALA A 1123 25.66 -19.88 37.35
C ALA A 1123 26.07 -18.89 36.25
N PHE A 1124 27.26 -18.29 36.38
CA PHE A 1124 27.76 -17.30 35.43
C PHE A 1124 28.91 -17.84 34.59
N SER A 1125 28.83 -17.62 33.28
CA SER A 1125 29.80 -18.06 32.28
C SER A 1125 30.46 -16.86 31.56
N PRO A 1126 31.77 -16.62 31.73
CA PRO A 1126 32.45 -15.43 31.19
C PRO A 1126 32.92 -15.56 29.71
N LEU A 1127 32.34 -16.46 28.92
CA LEU A 1127 32.86 -16.86 27.59
C LEU A 1127 32.78 -15.79 26.49
N ILE A 1128 32.17 -14.62 26.73
CA ILE A 1128 32.01 -13.55 25.74
C ILE A 1128 32.89 -12.36 26.11
N LYS A 1129 33.74 -11.89 25.18
CA LYS A 1129 34.48 -10.64 25.39
C LYS A 1129 33.50 -9.47 25.54
N GLY A 1130 33.47 -8.88 26.74
CA GLY A 1130 32.55 -7.78 27.07
C GLY A 1130 31.22 -8.21 27.71
N GLY A 1131 31.02 -9.48 28.05
CA GLY A 1131 29.83 -10.00 28.74
C GLY A 1131 29.97 -11.44 29.24
N GLY A 1132 28.86 -12.04 29.65
CA GLY A 1132 28.77 -13.45 29.99
C GLY A 1132 27.33 -13.95 29.95
N TRP A 1133 27.17 -15.27 29.96
CA TRP A 1133 25.87 -15.91 30.09
C TRP A 1133 25.58 -16.19 31.54
N LEU A 1134 24.46 -15.69 32.06
CA LEU A 1134 23.86 -16.15 33.29
C LEU A 1134 22.91 -17.31 32.97
N LEU A 1135 23.18 -18.48 33.51
CA LEU A 1135 22.31 -19.64 33.43
C LEU A 1135 21.44 -19.67 34.67
N VAL A 1136 20.14 -19.82 34.46
CA VAL A 1136 19.14 -19.93 35.53
C VAL A 1136 18.43 -21.27 35.39
N ALA A 1137 18.50 -22.11 36.42
CA ALA A 1137 17.70 -23.32 36.49
C ALA A 1137 16.31 -22.97 37.03
N ASP A 1138 15.26 -23.30 36.28
CA ASP A 1138 13.85 -23.10 36.66
C ASP A 1138 13.20 -24.47 36.84
N SER A 1139 13.14 -24.88 38.10
CA SER A 1139 12.64 -26.20 38.50
C SER A 1139 11.18 -26.42 38.13
N SER A 1140 10.35 -25.37 38.25
CA SER A 1140 8.90 -25.47 37.99
C SER A 1140 8.55 -25.67 36.52
N GLN A 1141 9.47 -25.34 35.62
CA GLN A 1141 9.29 -25.44 34.17
C GLN A 1141 10.29 -26.41 33.53
N ASP A 1142 11.02 -27.20 34.34
CA ASP A 1142 11.95 -28.22 33.88
C ASP A 1142 12.94 -27.72 32.82
N ARG A 1143 13.49 -26.51 33.03
CA ARG A 1143 14.31 -25.83 32.02
C ARG A 1143 15.50 -25.09 32.61
N ILE A 1144 16.53 -24.88 31.79
CA ILE A 1144 17.65 -23.99 32.08
C ILE A 1144 17.63 -22.86 31.04
N VAL A 1145 17.61 -21.62 31.52
CA VAL A 1145 17.47 -20.41 30.68
C VAL A 1145 18.79 -19.64 30.65
N PRO A 1146 19.42 -19.47 29.48
CA PRO A 1146 20.59 -18.61 29.32
C PRO A 1146 20.18 -17.15 29.09
N LEU A 1147 20.59 -16.26 29.99
CA LEU A 1147 20.43 -14.81 29.89
C LEU A 1147 21.77 -14.14 29.58
N LEU A 1148 21.83 -13.30 28.54
CA LEU A 1148 23.03 -12.54 28.24
C LEU A 1148 23.15 -11.35 29.21
N ILE A 1149 24.26 -11.25 29.93
CA ILE A 1149 24.59 -10.15 30.84
C ILE A 1149 25.88 -9.45 30.38
N PRO A 1150 25.88 -8.16 30.02
CA PRO A 1150 27.08 -7.43 29.63
C PRO A 1150 28.04 -7.17 30.82
N ASN A 1151 29.36 -7.26 30.61
CA ASN A 1151 30.40 -7.11 31.64
C ASN A 1151 30.70 -5.64 31.98
N VAL A 1152 30.25 -4.70 31.14
CA VAL A 1152 30.56 -3.28 31.31
C VAL A 1152 29.26 -2.49 31.30
N LEU A 1153 28.60 -2.44 32.47
CA LEU A 1153 27.71 -1.35 32.88
C LEU A 1153 27.30 -1.61 34.34
N PRO A 1154 27.87 -0.92 35.34
CA PRO A 1154 27.50 -1.07 36.75
C PRO A 1154 26.11 -0.52 37.09
N ASN A 1155 25.30 -0.13 36.10
CA ASN A 1155 23.96 0.43 36.25
C ASN A 1155 23.08 -0.12 35.12
N LEU A 1156 22.61 -1.36 35.26
CA LEU A 1156 21.44 -1.79 34.49
C LEU A 1156 20.26 -0.95 35.02
N VAL A 1157 19.74 -0.07 34.16
CA VAL A 1157 18.62 0.86 34.38
C VAL A 1157 19.00 2.16 35.14
N LEU A 1158 18.79 3.32 34.50
CA LEU A 1158 18.71 4.61 35.21
C LEU A 1158 17.52 4.55 36.17
N PRO A 1159 17.65 4.95 37.45
CA PRO A 1159 16.54 4.88 38.40
C PRO A 1159 15.30 5.54 37.79
N ARG A 1160 14.18 4.80 37.71
CA ARG A 1160 12.89 5.42 37.38
C ARG A 1160 12.64 6.49 38.46
N PRO A 1161 12.29 7.73 38.08
CA PRO A 1161 11.98 8.75 39.07
C PRO A 1161 10.86 8.21 39.96
N LEU A 1162 11.09 8.24 41.29
CA LEU A 1162 10.11 7.90 42.31
C LEU A 1162 8.78 8.56 41.96
N VAL A 1163 7.79 7.76 41.56
CA VAL A 1163 6.42 8.25 41.42
C VAL A 1163 5.98 8.62 42.83
N PRO A 1164 5.59 9.87 43.11
CA PRO A 1164 5.08 10.23 44.42
C PRO A 1164 3.86 9.37 44.72
N ALA A 1165 3.79 8.82 45.94
CA ALA A 1165 2.68 8.01 46.42
C ALA A 1165 1.33 8.66 46.07
N PRO A 1166 0.30 7.88 45.71
CA PRO A 1166 -1.02 8.44 45.45
C PRO A 1166 -1.53 9.12 46.73
N ASN A 1167 -1.70 10.44 46.67
CA ASN A 1167 -2.30 11.23 47.73
C ASN A 1167 -3.66 10.62 48.09
N ARG A 1168 -3.73 9.97 49.25
CA ARG A 1168 -4.97 9.62 49.93
C ARG A 1168 -5.55 10.88 50.59
N LYS A 1169 -6.75 11.27 50.16
CA LYS A 1169 -7.73 12.18 50.81
C LYS A 1169 -7.27 13.65 50.95
N GLY A 1170 -8.10 14.69 50.86
CA GLY A 1170 -9.53 14.88 50.65
C GLY A 1170 -9.81 16.39 50.67
N GLY A 1171 -11.01 16.82 50.24
CA GLY A 1171 -11.45 18.23 50.24
C GLY A 1171 -11.96 18.68 48.88
#